data_AF-A0A2W1BLV9-F1
#
_entry.id   AF-A0A2W1BLV9-F1
#
_cell.length_a   1.000
_cell.length_b   1.000
_cell.length_c   1.000
_cell.angle_alpha   90.00
_cell.angle_beta   90.00
_cell.angle_gamma   90.00
#
_symmetry.space_group_name_H-M   'P 1'
#
loop_
_entity.id
_entity.type
_entity.pdbx_description
1 polymer ?
#
loop_
_entity_poly.entity_id
_entity_poly.type
_entity_poly.pdbx_seq_one_letter_code
_entity_poly.pdbx_strand_id
1 'polypeptide(L)'
;MGEAYFTLKRKLEDLGYNITLPIDAVPLVECILADLLQTTRSLQHYMDLSKEALMQRDSLMMEAEPYKCDNAKLIQENNRLHKEIMKLSEESLKERKESKRKLKNLSEELIKKDLTISKLQHDLRDLSLRGLCADTLSSRNKSRRRDAEVGSSRTCICSEKRSSSSDKDLTELTQKIQSLEEKNDAYCDEIMVLKSQVENRDDEIMRLNMLLEGGRPLTAISRECCNISSNERIQNLMKDLRELESANDLLKKEIDNGLEKQHEAMLRALTLADKNKNLQEELQKVDTLALKVEEDCNKRLASMTNEVNFLQKRVEGLESRNTTLESQLTEYQLKENTPRINKLQEELALALKENESLQNEIKDLISLNKNLQDKIVKLPQVRTPSEVSDTLGRSKDKVNCPTKSELQKLLRDERNKYEIHINSVQEKMTEIMNSFNQHMLKCKDRDSSRINSSKENAFIRDLHTQLCEKEQKILMLRKEIDELKRKTCYMEENSKQNFKDVISQLNVENAELSKENILLNQINELLNQIQLLKKDKQEYNLRYKEALELSEKLKMDLVFKQKEIEHLEEENCSYKMTSRNGKASTEHLKDECNFLRDQLKKLQSDVIKEKTLSSQIKNIQIETERSGHELQNELLSVQKKLSLANDKIESLEKKCKDLQSEMTSVRNDKSNLIENIRKVDQERDKLVMELDHKTETICSLEQKIKSQTYNISKLENEISDLNRKINANKVSEHKLADNETQITFLNGEILRLNKQLDTAIMENKHLQNSLADANGALKLTKIEHEKSRKEVEGLKQQLQHYVAEVRRIEELLSQKEAERSDMLEHFASLSVEANILENTNHSLESESASKTVQLQTSTSRIQGLEAKLHDKDNIIETQASRIATLQCKINSLENEVKLMAEEKTILEQNISYLKQMCSNLQSEKLNTSKGINEADSELKLYENRIKSLSNRKTKLEIENEEMKQNLATTEKLLSNARKEIVELKLVLQDATSETKSLQESVNRLTKRDEEHRESTLVDDVEYELPPIMLDEIQEGSNEDDEETNFQSIQKRFTKYCHSSSTL
;
A
#
# COMPACT_ATOMS: atom_id res chain seq x y z
N MET A 1 18.30 -42.36 -4.68
CA MET A 1 19.62 -43.05 -4.65
C MET A 1 20.50 -42.62 -5.82
N GLY A 2 20.47 -43.29 -6.99
CA GLY A 2 21.43 -43.04 -8.07
C GLY A 2 21.53 -41.58 -8.55
N GLU A 3 20.40 -40.90 -8.74
CA GLU A 3 20.36 -39.50 -9.18
C GLU A 3 21.00 -38.52 -8.17
N ALA A 4 20.75 -38.71 -6.87
CA ALA A 4 21.40 -37.95 -5.81
C ALA A 4 22.91 -38.21 -5.78
N TYR A 5 23.35 -39.47 -5.95
CA TYR A 5 24.77 -39.82 -6.07
C TYR A 5 25.44 -39.12 -7.25
N PHE A 6 24.86 -39.15 -8.46
CA PHE A 6 25.42 -38.45 -9.63
C PHE A 6 25.41 -36.92 -9.46
N THR A 7 24.40 -36.37 -8.79
CA THR A 7 24.29 -34.93 -8.51
C THR A 7 25.35 -34.48 -7.49
N LEU A 8 25.51 -35.21 -6.39
CA LEU A 8 26.56 -34.97 -5.40
C LEU A 8 27.95 -35.13 -6.01
N LYS A 9 28.17 -36.22 -6.77
CA LYS A 9 29.43 -36.47 -7.46
C LYS A 9 29.81 -35.30 -8.37
N ARG A 10 28.88 -34.80 -9.19
CA ARG A 10 29.14 -33.64 -10.05
C ARG A 10 29.52 -32.40 -9.24
N LYS A 11 28.76 -32.05 -8.18
CA LYS A 11 29.09 -30.92 -7.28
C LYS A 11 30.50 -31.05 -6.65
N LEU A 12 30.96 -32.28 -6.40
CA LEU A 12 32.31 -32.55 -5.88
C LEU A 12 33.38 -32.44 -6.98
N GLU A 13 33.12 -32.97 -8.18
CA GLU A 13 33.99 -32.82 -9.36
C GLU A 13 34.14 -31.33 -9.77
N ASP A 14 33.07 -30.55 -9.72
CA ASP A 14 33.05 -29.08 -9.93
C ASP A 14 33.92 -28.33 -8.89
N LEU A 15 34.13 -28.93 -7.71
CA LEU A 15 35.01 -28.43 -6.64
C LEU A 15 36.41 -29.11 -6.65
N GLY A 16 36.72 -29.91 -7.67
CA GLY A 16 38.01 -30.60 -7.86
C GLY A 16 38.16 -31.94 -7.12
N TYR A 17 37.15 -32.39 -6.38
CA TYR A 17 37.18 -33.64 -5.60
C TYR A 17 36.81 -34.85 -6.46
N ASN A 18 37.69 -35.21 -7.39
CA ASN A 18 37.49 -36.28 -8.39
C ASN A 18 37.62 -37.72 -7.83
N ILE A 19 37.36 -37.94 -6.53
CA ILE A 19 37.51 -39.25 -5.86
C ILE A 19 36.19 -40.02 -5.95
N THR A 20 36.25 -41.33 -6.22
CA THR A 20 35.08 -42.21 -6.26
C THR A 20 34.47 -42.38 -4.87
N LEU A 21 33.32 -41.73 -4.64
CA LEU A 21 32.55 -41.79 -3.40
C LEU A 21 31.76 -43.12 -3.26
N PRO A 22 31.85 -43.86 -2.15
CA PRO A 22 30.97 -45.00 -1.88
C PRO A 22 29.51 -44.58 -1.73
N ILE A 23 28.57 -45.40 -2.24
CA ILE A 23 27.13 -45.09 -2.24
C ILE A 23 26.59 -44.86 -0.81
N ASP A 24 27.07 -45.63 0.17
CA ASP A 24 26.65 -45.53 1.57
C ASP A 24 27.08 -44.23 2.26
N ALA A 25 28.11 -43.55 1.72
CA ALA A 25 28.63 -42.29 2.25
C ALA A 25 27.89 -41.05 1.71
N VAL A 26 27.02 -41.21 0.71
CA VAL A 26 26.34 -40.11 0.00
C VAL A 26 25.58 -39.16 0.93
N PRO A 27 24.72 -39.62 1.88
CA PRO A 27 23.94 -38.70 2.72
C PRO A 27 24.83 -37.83 3.61
N LEU A 28 25.89 -38.41 4.18
CA LEU A 28 26.84 -37.70 5.05
C LEU A 28 27.64 -36.65 4.27
N VAL A 29 28.13 -37.00 3.08
CA VAL A 29 28.91 -36.08 2.25
C VAL A 29 28.03 -35.00 1.63
N GLU A 30 26.75 -35.26 1.33
CA GLU A 30 25.81 -34.21 0.91
C GLU A 30 25.53 -33.20 2.03
N CYS A 31 25.33 -33.66 3.28
CA CYS A 31 25.19 -32.77 4.43
C CYS A 31 26.47 -31.93 4.67
N ILE A 32 27.64 -32.57 4.73
CA ILE A 32 28.93 -31.86 4.95
C ILE A 32 29.19 -30.84 3.83
N LEU A 33 28.87 -31.17 2.58
CA LEU A 33 29.01 -30.24 1.46
C LEU A 33 28.01 -29.07 1.54
N ALA A 34 26.77 -29.32 1.96
CA ALA A 34 25.77 -28.28 2.18
C ALA A 34 26.21 -27.32 3.30
N ASP A 35 26.67 -27.84 4.43
CA ASP A 35 27.19 -27.07 5.55
C ASP A 35 28.44 -26.26 5.17
N LEU A 36 29.37 -26.85 4.40
CA LEU A 36 30.57 -26.17 3.90
C LEU A 36 30.22 -25.03 2.92
N LEU A 37 29.28 -25.26 2.00
CA LEU A 37 28.80 -24.22 1.08
C LEU A 37 28.05 -23.11 1.82
N GLN A 38 27.26 -23.45 2.84
CA GLN A 38 26.52 -22.47 3.65
C GLN A 38 27.48 -21.63 4.51
N THR A 39 28.42 -22.26 5.22
CA THR A 39 29.43 -21.55 6.02
C THR A 39 30.36 -20.69 5.16
N THR A 40 30.73 -21.15 3.96
CA THR A 40 31.49 -20.34 2.98
C THR A 40 30.70 -19.11 2.53
N ARG A 41 29.40 -19.25 2.23
CA ARG A 41 28.52 -18.12 1.88
C ARG A 41 28.36 -17.14 3.04
N SER A 42 28.18 -17.64 4.27
CA SER A 42 28.12 -16.79 5.47
C SER A 42 29.44 -16.05 5.71
N LEU A 43 30.59 -16.72 5.56
CA LEU A 43 31.91 -16.09 5.70
C LEU A 43 32.10 -15.00 4.64
N GLN A 44 31.78 -15.27 3.37
CA GLN A 44 31.83 -14.27 2.30
C GLN A 44 30.94 -13.06 2.62
N HIS A 45 29.70 -13.28 3.05
CA HIS A 45 28.78 -12.22 3.46
C HIS A 45 29.34 -11.37 4.61
N TYR A 46 29.93 -11.98 5.65
CA TYR A 46 30.58 -11.24 6.74
C TYR A 46 31.87 -10.53 6.31
N MET A 47 32.63 -11.06 5.36
CA MET A 47 33.80 -10.39 4.79
C MET A 47 33.40 -9.16 3.97
N ASP A 48 32.37 -9.27 3.14
CA ASP A 48 31.84 -8.16 2.35
C ASP A 48 31.22 -7.09 3.26
N LEU A 49 30.45 -7.47 4.28
CA LEU A 49 29.90 -6.56 5.30
C LEU A 49 31.02 -5.87 6.10
N SER A 50 32.09 -6.59 6.48
CA SER A 50 33.24 -5.99 7.16
C SER A 50 34.03 -5.05 6.26
N LYS A 51 34.11 -5.33 4.96
CA LYS A 51 34.74 -4.45 3.97
C LYS A 51 33.92 -3.19 3.75
N GLU A 52 32.60 -3.32 3.65
CA GLU A 52 31.68 -2.19 3.55
C GLU A 52 31.76 -1.31 4.80
N ALA A 53 31.72 -1.89 6.01
CA ALA A 53 31.86 -1.16 7.27
C ALA A 53 33.22 -0.42 7.38
N LEU A 54 34.31 -0.98 6.85
CA LEU A 54 35.60 -0.28 6.77
C LEU A 54 35.57 0.87 5.75
N MET A 55 34.95 0.69 4.57
CA MET A 55 34.78 1.75 3.59
C MET A 55 33.88 2.88 4.09
N GLN A 56 32.79 2.56 4.80
CA GLN A 56 31.93 3.54 5.48
C GLN A 56 32.70 4.30 6.57
N ARG A 57 33.48 3.61 7.41
CA ARG A 57 34.37 4.24 8.41
C ARG A 57 35.35 5.21 7.76
N ASP A 58 35.94 4.83 6.63
CA ASP A 58 36.97 5.62 5.96
C ASP A 58 36.38 6.83 5.21
N SER A 59 35.16 6.70 4.66
CA SER A 59 34.38 7.86 4.17
C SER A 59 34.09 8.84 5.30
N LEU A 60 33.52 8.37 6.42
CA LEU A 60 33.22 9.19 7.60
C LEU A 60 34.48 9.84 8.20
N MET A 61 35.62 9.17 8.15
CA MET A 61 36.91 9.73 8.60
C MET A 61 37.42 10.86 7.70
N MET A 62 37.21 10.75 6.38
CA MET A 62 37.51 11.80 5.39
C MET A 62 36.54 12.97 5.49
N GLU A 63 35.24 12.70 5.63
CA GLU A 63 34.18 13.70 5.88
C GLU A 63 34.42 14.46 7.19
N ALA A 64 34.99 13.81 8.20
CA ALA A 64 35.40 14.44 9.46
C ALA A 64 36.71 15.27 9.37
N GLU A 65 37.53 15.10 8.33
CA GLU A 65 38.86 15.74 8.26
C GLU A 65 38.82 17.27 8.11
N PRO A 66 37.90 17.88 7.31
CA PRO A 66 37.69 19.33 7.32
C PRO A 66 37.39 19.87 8.72
N TYR A 67 36.51 19.19 9.48
CA TYR A 67 36.16 19.59 10.84
C TYR A 67 37.33 19.44 11.83
N LYS A 68 38.21 18.45 11.65
CA LYS A 68 39.47 18.34 12.42
C LYS A 68 40.40 19.52 12.10
N CYS A 69 40.55 19.85 10.82
CA CYS A 69 41.38 20.98 10.37
C CYS A 69 40.84 22.33 10.85
N ASP A 70 39.54 22.55 10.80
CA ASP A 70 38.92 23.80 11.25
C ASP A 70 38.90 23.90 12.79
N ASN A 71 38.69 22.81 13.52
CA ASN A 71 38.91 22.79 14.97
C ASN A 71 40.36 23.11 15.34
N ALA A 72 41.35 22.62 14.59
CA ALA A 72 42.76 22.96 14.82
C ALA A 72 43.04 24.46 14.58
N LYS A 73 42.48 25.06 13.52
CA LYS A 73 42.53 26.52 13.27
C LYS A 73 41.86 27.31 14.39
N LEU A 74 40.67 26.90 14.82
CA LEU A 74 39.91 27.55 15.90
C LEU A 74 40.63 27.46 17.25
N ILE A 75 41.28 26.33 17.56
CA ILE A 75 42.13 26.19 18.75
C ILE A 75 43.37 27.09 18.64
N GLN A 76 44.00 27.20 17.46
CA GLN A 76 45.13 28.10 17.24
C GLN A 76 44.72 29.58 17.40
N GLU A 77 43.60 29.98 16.83
CA GLU A 77 43.06 31.34 16.95
C GLU A 77 42.58 31.66 18.36
N ASN A 78 41.84 30.78 19.02
CA ASN A 78 41.43 30.95 20.41
C ASN A 78 42.65 31.15 21.33
N ASN A 79 43.71 30.35 21.16
CA ASN A 79 44.95 30.51 21.91
C ASN A 79 45.77 31.75 21.52
N ARG A 80 45.62 32.30 20.30
CA ARG A 80 46.16 33.60 19.92
C ARG A 80 45.41 34.73 20.62
N LEU A 81 44.07 34.72 20.54
CA LEU A 81 43.19 35.73 21.12
C LEU A 81 43.30 35.77 22.66
N HIS A 82 43.37 34.62 23.33
CA HIS A 82 43.63 34.60 24.78
C HIS A 82 44.96 35.28 25.15
N LYS A 83 46.04 35.05 24.39
CA LYS A 83 47.35 35.69 24.62
C LYS A 83 47.33 37.20 24.32
N GLU A 84 46.52 37.65 23.39
CA GLU A 84 46.30 39.08 23.11
C GLU A 84 45.47 39.73 24.23
N ILE A 85 44.42 39.06 24.72
CA ILE A 85 43.60 39.50 25.87
C ILE A 85 44.45 39.60 27.15
N MET A 86 45.33 38.63 27.42
CA MET A 86 46.25 38.70 28.58
C MET A 86 47.16 39.92 28.51
N LYS A 87 47.80 40.18 27.36
CA LYS A 87 48.65 41.37 27.16
C LYS A 87 47.89 42.66 27.38
N LEU A 88 46.71 42.81 26.78
CA LEU A 88 45.86 44.00 26.92
C LEU A 88 45.40 44.19 28.38
N SER A 89 45.18 43.11 29.13
CA SER A 89 44.88 43.15 30.56
C SER A 89 46.07 43.67 31.39
N GLU A 90 47.27 43.15 31.12
CA GLU A 90 48.52 43.58 31.77
C GLU A 90 48.87 45.05 31.46
N GLU A 91 48.72 45.46 30.19
CA GLU A 91 48.92 46.83 29.73
C GLU A 91 47.89 47.78 30.38
N SER A 92 46.60 47.42 30.39
CA SER A 92 45.56 48.19 31.09
C SER A 92 45.81 48.29 32.59
N LEU A 93 46.30 47.23 33.25
CA LEU A 93 46.64 47.26 34.67
C LEU A 93 47.80 48.22 34.95
N LYS A 94 48.82 48.23 34.08
CA LYS A 94 49.98 49.12 34.15
C LYS A 94 49.60 50.58 33.95
N GLU A 95 48.83 50.91 32.92
CA GLU A 95 48.32 52.27 32.68
C GLU A 95 47.43 52.78 33.82
N ARG A 96 46.60 51.90 34.38
CA ARG A 96 45.70 52.21 35.52
C ARG A 96 46.50 52.49 36.80
N LYS A 97 47.57 51.73 37.06
CA LYS A 97 48.52 52.00 38.15
C LYS A 97 49.26 53.32 37.94
N GLU A 98 49.78 53.58 36.73
CA GLU A 98 50.47 54.84 36.42
C GLU A 98 49.55 56.06 36.55
N SER A 99 48.30 55.94 36.08
CA SER A 99 47.27 56.99 36.23
C SER A 99 46.93 57.23 37.70
N LYS A 100 46.85 56.18 38.53
CA LYS A 100 46.65 56.32 39.97
C LYS A 100 47.83 57.02 40.67
N ARG A 101 49.07 56.78 40.23
CA ARG A 101 50.26 57.52 40.71
C ARG A 101 50.19 59.00 40.33
N LYS A 102 49.86 59.32 39.07
CA LYS A 102 49.67 60.71 38.61
C LYS A 102 48.60 61.44 39.43
N LEU A 103 47.49 60.77 39.74
CA LEU A 103 46.44 61.32 40.61
C LEU A 103 46.89 61.52 42.07
N LYS A 104 47.66 60.58 42.67
CA LYS A 104 48.26 60.76 44.01
C LYS A 104 49.14 62.02 44.03
N ASN A 105 50.06 62.14 43.07
CA ASN A 105 51.00 63.26 42.98
C ASN A 105 50.29 64.61 42.81
N LEU A 106 49.28 64.69 41.92
CA LEU A 106 48.49 65.91 41.71
C LEU A 106 47.64 66.27 42.94
N SER A 107 47.10 65.27 43.65
CA SER A 107 46.37 65.50 44.91
C SER A 107 47.29 66.04 46.01
N GLU A 108 48.51 65.53 46.12
CA GLU A 108 49.50 66.05 47.06
C GLU A 108 49.98 67.46 46.69
N GLU A 109 50.15 67.76 45.40
CA GLU A 109 50.48 69.11 44.93
C GLU A 109 49.34 70.11 45.21
N LEU A 110 48.08 69.67 45.04
CA LEU A 110 46.90 70.46 45.41
C LEU A 110 46.88 70.75 46.92
N ILE A 111 47.08 69.74 47.78
CA ILE A 111 47.15 69.94 49.24
C ILE A 111 48.31 70.89 49.61
N LYS A 112 49.48 70.77 48.98
CA LYS A 112 50.62 71.70 49.17
C LYS A 112 50.25 73.13 48.76
N LYS A 113 49.49 73.31 47.68
CA LYS A 113 48.96 74.63 47.24
C LYS A 113 47.89 75.17 48.20
N ASP A 114 46.93 74.37 48.64
CA ASP A 114 45.88 74.79 49.59
C ASP A 114 46.44 75.20 50.95
N LEU A 115 47.45 74.48 51.45
CA LEU A 115 48.21 74.88 52.65
C LEU A 115 48.97 76.20 52.43
N THR A 116 49.43 76.48 51.21
CA THR A 116 50.13 77.72 50.86
C THR A 116 49.16 78.89 50.72
N ILE A 117 48.00 78.67 50.09
CA ILE A 117 46.89 79.63 50.03
C ILE A 117 46.39 79.95 51.44
N SER A 118 46.25 78.94 52.31
CA SER A 118 45.82 79.12 53.70
C SER A 118 46.80 79.98 54.50
N LYS A 119 48.13 79.82 54.30
CA LYS A 119 49.15 80.69 54.89
C LYS A 119 49.04 82.13 54.35
N LEU A 120 48.97 82.30 53.03
CA LEU A 120 48.84 83.64 52.41
C LEU A 120 47.54 84.34 52.84
N GLN A 121 46.45 83.61 53.06
CA GLN A 121 45.21 84.15 53.63
C GLN A 121 45.37 84.56 55.11
N HIS A 122 46.18 83.85 55.89
CA HIS A 122 46.53 84.27 57.26
C HIS A 122 47.39 85.53 57.24
N ASP A 123 48.44 85.56 56.43
CA ASP A 123 49.34 86.71 56.28
C ASP A 123 48.58 87.97 55.82
N LEU A 124 47.64 87.82 54.87
CA LEU A 124 46.76 88.91 54.44
C LEU A 124 45.82 89.40 55.54
N ARG A 125 45.32 88.51 56.42
CA ARG A 125 44.52 88.93 57.58
C ARG A 125 45.37 89.69 58.61
N ASP A 126 46.57 89.21 58.92
CA ASP A 126 47.49 89.88 59.84
C ASP A 126 47.96 91.25 59.30
N LEU A 127 48.24 91.34 57.99
CA LEU A 127 48.56 92.60 57.34
C LEU A 127 47.36 93.57 57.30
N SER A 128 46.14 93.06 57.07
CA SER A 128 44.92 93.86 57.13
C SER A 128 44.64 94.39 58.55
N LEU A 129 44.83 93.56 59.58
CA LEU A 129 44.73 93.96 60.98
C LEU A 129 45.77 95.03 61.34
N ARG A 130 47.02 94.90 60.86
CA ARG A 130 48.05 95.95 61.03
C ARG A 130 47.72 97.24 60.27
N GLY A 131 47.09 97.15 59.09
CA GLY A 131 46.60 98.30 58.33
C GLY A 131 45.52 99.08 59.08
N LEU A 132 44.53 98.37 59.66
CA LEU A 132 43.47 98.96 60.48
C LEU A 132 44.01 99.68 61.74
N CYS A 133 45.15 99.24 62.28
CA CYS A 133 45.86 99.93 63.36
C CYS A 133 46.67 101.15 62.90
N ALA A 134 46.93 101.34 61.60
CA ALA A 134 47.64 102.51 61.08
C ALA A 134 46.70 103.71 60.90
N ASP A 135 45.53 103.50 60.28
CA ASP A 135 44.57 104.57 59.96
C ASP A 135 43.82 105.14 61.19
N THR A 136 43.99 104.54 62.37
CA THR A 136 43.30 104.92 63.61
C THR A 136 44.17 105.68 64.63
N LEU A 137 45.47 105.90 64.35
CA LEU A 137 46.42 106.47 65.32
C LEU A 137 47.21 107.71 64.85
N SER A 138 46.55 108.59 64.08
CA SER A 138 47.02 109.97 63.90
C SER A 138 46.35 110.92 64.91
N SER A 139 47.16 111.71 65.63
CA SER A 139 46.75 112.78 66.56
C SER A 139 46.08 112.39 67.90
N ARG A 140 46.88 111.87 68.84
CA ARG A 140 46.76 112.29 70.26
C ARG A 140 48.14 112.40 70.93
N ASN A 141 48.55 113.62 71.28
CA ASN A 141 49.90 113.93 71.75
C ASN A 141 50.02 114.01 73.29
N LYS A 142 51.15 113.52 73.83
CA LYS A 142 51.90 114.01 75.01
C LYS A 142 51.19 114.26 76.37
N SER A 143 51.46 113.41 77.37
CA SER A 143 51.99 113.75 78.74
C SER A 143 52.03 112.46 79.60
N ARG A 144 53.12 111.92 80.20
CA ARG A 144 54.27 112.41 81.01
C ARG A 144 53.99 112.41 82.54
N ARG A 145 54.72 111.57 83.31
CA ARG A 145 54.82 111.42 84.81
C ARG A 145 53.66 110.63 85.49
N ARG A 146 53.85 109.84 86.56
CA ARG A 146 55.03 109.48 87.41
C ARG A 146 54.82 108.17 88.25
N ASP A 147 55.91 107.41 88.44
CA ASP A 147 56.39 106.64 89.63
C ASP A 147 55.61 105.47 90.32
N ALA A 148 56.35 104.74 91.18
CA ALA A 148 56.05 103.47 91.93
C ALA A 148 56.07 102.17 91.08
N GLU A 149 57.08 101.27 91.18
CA GLU A 149 57.37 100.23 92.21
C GLU A 149 56.52 98.94 92.03
N VAL A 150 57.01 97.67 92.08
CA VAL A 150 58.29 97.03 92.49
C VAL A 150 58.61 95.83 91.56
N GLY A 151 59.89 95.43 91.36
CA GLY A 151 60.22 93.99 91.13
C GLY A 151 61.18 93.59 89.99
N SER A 152 62.18 92.78 90.35
CA SER A 152 63.11 91.92 89.56
C SER A 152 62.64 91.37 88.18
N SER A 153 63.52 91.07 87.20
CA SER A 153 65.00 91.14 87.14
C SER A 153 65.50 91.23 85.67
N ARG A 154 66.77 91.60 85.44
CA ARG A 154 67.47 91.52 84.14
C ARG A 154 68.69 90.61 84.23
N THR A 155 68.79 89.57 83.39
CA THR A 155 70.02 88.78 83.23
C THR A 155 70.11 88.19 81.81
N CYS A 156 71.34 88.22 81.25
CA CYS A 156 71.93 87.54 80.07
C CYS A 156 71.03 86.77 79.06
N ILE A 157 71.18 86.90 77.73
CA ILE A 157 72.38 86.84 76.85
C ILE A 157 73.04 85.44 76.78
N CYS A 158 72.88 84.79 75.62
CA CYS A 158 73.53 83.53 75.19
C CYS A 158 73.14 82.26 76.00
N SER A 159 73.02 81.06 75.43
CA SER A 159 73.48 80.58 74.11
C SER A 159 72.58 79.44 73.58
N GLU A 160 72.16 79.45 72.30
CA GLU A 160 71.78 78.19 71.61
C GLU A 160 71.89 78.23 70.08
N LYS A 161 72.98 78.81 69.54
CA LYS A 161 73.35 78.69 68.12
C LYS A 161 73.90 77.27 67.78
N ARG A 162 73.13 76.23 68.10
CA ARG A 162 73.43 74.81 67.82
C ARG A 162 72.27 73.98 67.29
N SER A 163 71.02 74.47 67.26
CA SER A 163 69.94 73.74 66.59
C SER A 163 70.08 73.79 65.06
N SER A 164 70.48 74.93 64.48
CA SER A 164 70.37 75.15 63.02
C SER A 164 71.38 74.40 62.12
N SER A 165 72.20 73.51 62.69
CA SER A 165 72.82 72.37 61.97
C SER A 165 71.95 71.13 62.11
N SER A 166 71.64 70.73 63.34
CA SER A 166 70.81 69.56 63.64
C SER A 166 69.44 69.59 62.97
N ASP A 167 68.82 70.77 62.84
CA ASP A 167 67.55 70.98 62.12
C ASP A 167 67.71 70.79 60.60
N LYS A 168 68.88 71.13 60.04
CA LYS A 168 69.22 70.87 58.63
C LYS A 168 69.49 69.39 58.41
N ASP A 169 70.34 68.81 59.25
CA ASP A 169 70.66 67.38 59.22
C ASP A 169 69.37 66.55 59.36
N LEU A 170 68.45 66.96 60.25
CA LEU A 170 67.13 66.35 60.43
C LEU A 170 66.20 66.55 59.22
N THR A 171 66.17 67.72 58.59
CA THR A 171 65.34 67.94 57.38
C THR A 171 65.90 67.23 56.16
N GLU A 172 67.23 67.14 55.99
CA GLU A 172 67.88 66.33 54.96
C GLU A 172 67.65 64.83 55.20
N LEU A 173 67.71 64.37 56.45
CA LEU A 173 67.38 62.99 56.81
C LEU A 173 65.88 62.70 56.59
N THR A 174 64.98 63.65 56.88
CA THR A 174 63.53 63.52 56.62
C THR A 174 63.25 63.45 55.11
N GLN A 175 63.88 64.30 54.30
CA GLN A 175 63.81 64.22 52.83
C GLN A 175 64.41 62.90 52.31
N LYS A 176 65.45 62.38 52.96
CA LYS A 176 66.05 61.09 52.61
C LYS A 176 65.12 59.92 52.93
N ILE A 177 64.46 59.95 54.09
CA ILE A 177 63.43 58.98 54.50
C ILE A 177 62.27 59.01 53.51
N GLN A 178 61.70 60.19 53.23
CA GLN A 178 60.61 60.35 52.27
C GLN A 178 61.00 59.83 50.86
N SER A 179 62.22 60.14 50.38
CA SER A 179 62.71 59.64 49.09
C SER A 179 63.04 58.14 49.08
N LEU A 180 63.11 57.49 50.24
CA LEU A 180 63.21 56.03 50.36
C LEU A 180 61.82 55.39 50.48
N GLU A 181 60.89 56.02 51.18
CA GLU A 181 59.48 55.64 51.25
C GLU A 181 58.81 55.69 49.87
N GLU A 182 59.00 56.78 49.11
CA GLU A 182 58.53 56.92 47.71
C GLU A 182 59.06 55.81 46.79
N LYS A 183 60.30 55.34 47.01
CA LYS A 183 60.89 54.23 46.26
C LYS A 183 60.36 52.88 46.73
N ASN A 184 60.12 52.72 48.03
CA ASN A 184 59.55 51.50 48.59
C ASN A 184 58.09 51.31 48.13
N ASP A 185 57.29 52.40 48.08
CA ASP A 185 55.96 52.44 47.43
C ASP A 185 56.05 51.99 45.96
N ALA A 186 57.03 52.51 45.21
CA ALA A 186 57.22 52.18 43.79
C ALA A 186 57.58 50.69 43.57
N TYR A 187 58.49 50.14 44.39
CA TYR A 187 58.84 48.71 44.34
C TYR A 187 57.70 47.81 44.83
N CYS A 188 56.92 48.21 45.83
CA CYS A 188 55.73 47.48 46.27
C CYS A 188 54.69 47.35 45.14
N ASP A 189 54.43 48.44 44.41
CA ASP A 189 53.59 48.43 43.22
C ASP A 189 54.12 47.49 42.12
N GLU A 190 55.43 47.51 41.86
CA GLU A 190 56.09 46.68 40.84
C GLU A 190 56.00 45.18 41.20
N ILE A 191 56.24 44.85 42.47
CA ILE A 191 56.03 43.49 43.01
C ILE A 191 54.57 43.05 42.88
N MET A 192 53.58 43.95 43.06
CA MET A 192 52.17 43.61 42.82
C MET A 192 51.87 43.31 41.35
N VAL A 193 52.45 44.06 40.41
CA VAL A 193 52.27 43.80 38.97
C VAL A 193 52.91 42.46 38.59
N LEU A 194 54.15 42.21 39.05
CA LEU A 194 54.85 40.94 38.80
C LEU A 194 54.12 39.74 39.40
N LYS A 195 53.51 39.87 40.59
CA LYS A 195 52.67 38.81 41.17
C LYS A 195 51.44 38.51 40.32
N SER A 196 50.71 39.54 39.89
CA SER A 196 49.55 39.35 39.00
C SER A 196 49.94 38.72 37.66
N GLN A 197 51.13 39.03 37.13
CA GLN A 197 51.67 38.36 35.94
C GLN A 197 52.05 36.89 36.18
N VAL A 198 52.42 36.49 37.40
CA VAL A 198 52.65 35.08 37.75
C VAL A 198 51.32 34.36 37.92
N GLU A 199 50.38 34.92 38.68
CA GLU A 199 49.02 34.38 38.88
C GLU A 199 48.30 34.14 37.53
N ASN A 200 48.30 35.12 36.62
CA ASN A 200 47.75 34.98 35.27
C ASN A 200 48.40 33.85 34.45
N ARG A 201 49.67 33.53 34.70
CA ARG A 201 50.42 32.49 33.98
C ARG A 201 50.22 31.11 34.58
N ASP A 202 50.06 31.02 35.88
CA ASP A 202 49.71 29.76 36.57
C ASP A 202 48.26 29.36 36.21
N ASP A 203 47.34 30.31 36.10
CA ASP A 203 45.98 30.09 35.57
C ASP A 203 46.00 29.60 34.11
N GLU A 204 46.82 30.20 33.23
CA GLU A 204 47.01 29.74 31.84
C GLU A 204 47.66 28.35 31.78
N ILE A 205 48.60 28.03 32.68
CA ILE A 205 49.17 26.68 32.81
C ILE A 205 48.09 25.68 33.23
N MET A 206 47.20 26.03 34.17
CA MET A 206 46.07 25.18 34.55
C MET A 206 45.09 25.00 33.38
N ARG A 207 44.72 26.06 32.65
CA ARG A 207 43.86 25.98 31.46
C ARG A 207 44.46 25.08 30.39
N LEU A 208 45.75 25.24 30.10
CA LEU A 208 46.46 24.41 29.12
C LEU A 208 46.58 22.95 29.57
N ASN A 209 46.80 22.68 30.86
CA ASN A 209 46.80 21.31 31.39
C ASN A 209 45.43 20.65 31.24
N MET A 210 44.33 21.33 31.60
CA MET A 210 42.97 20.81 31.41
C MET A 210 42.63 20.53 29.93
N LEU A 211 43.18 21.33 29.01
CA LEU A 211 43.08 21.09 27.55
C LEU A 211 43.93 19.89 27.06
N LEU A 212 44.91 19.45 27.85
CA LEU A 212 45.83 18.35 27.53
C LEU A 212 45.48 17.03 28.22
N GLU A 213 44.62 17.02 29.25
CA GLU A 213 44.21 15.81 29.98
C GLU A 213 43.42 14.77 29.14
N GLY A 214 43.00 15.13 27.92
CA GLY A 214 42.47 14.19 26.91
C GLY A 214 43.46 13.79 25.81
N GLY A 215 44.73 14.20 25.90
CA GLY A 215 45.71 14.10 24.80
C GLY A 215 46.50 12.79 24.71
N ARG A 216 47.15 12.56 23.56
CA ARG A 216 48.13 11.48 23.38
C ARG A 216 49.36 11.71 24.28
N PRO A 217 50.01 10.65 24.80
CA PRO A 217 51.12 10.79 25.74
C PRO A 217 52.34 11.50 25.12
N LEU A 218 53.02 12.30 25.94
CA LEU A 218 54.12 13.18 25.56
C LEU A 218 55.30 12.45 24.87
N THR A 219 55.45 11.15 25.13
CA THR A 219 56.47 10.27 24.52
C THR A 219 56.29 10.04 23.01
N ALA A 220 55.10 10.30 22.45
CA ALA A 220 54.90 10.35 21.01
C ALA A 220 55.47 11.65 20.42
N ILE A 221 55.06 12.79 20.99
CA ILE A 221 55.41 14.14 20.51
C ILE A 221 56.92 14.40 20.63
N SER A 222 57.56 13.95 21.72
CA SER A 222 59.01 14.09 21.89
C SER A 222 59.84 13.32 20.86
N ARG A 223 59.25 12.33 20.19
CA ARG A 223 59.88 11.56 19.10
C ARG A 223 59.86 12.29 17.76
N GLU A 224 58.95 13.26 17.59
CA GLU A 224 58.81 14.09 16.39
C GLU A 224 59.57 15.43 16.51
N CYS A 225 59.92 15.84 17.73
CA CYS A 225 60.49 17.17 18.04
C CYS A 225 61.97 17.17 18.52
N CYS A 226 62.76 16.16 18.18
CA CYS A 226 64.20 16.14 18.49
C CYS A 226 65.04 16.86 17.41
N ASN A 227 66.02 17.68 17.84
CA ASN A 227 66.88 18.46 16.93
C ASN A 227 67.85 17.58 16.13
N ILE A 228 67.44 17.20 14.91
CA ILE A 228 68.32 16.66 13.86
C ILE A 228 69.36 17.73 13.48
N SER A 229 70.61 17.34 13.24
CA SER A 229 71.69 18.29 12.92
C SER A 229 71.39 19.08 11.65
N SER A 230 71.90 20.32 11.52
CA SER A 230 71.53 21.21 10.41
C SER A 230 71.81 20.60 9.02
N ASN A 231 72.86 19.80 8.88
CA ASN A 231 73.16 19.08 7.63
C ASN A 231 72.19 17.93 7.36
N GLU A 232 71.89 17.08 8.35
CA GLU A 232 70.92 16.00 8.19
C GLU A 232 69.51 16.54 7.96
N ARG A 233 69.15 17.67 8.59
CA ARG A 233 67.87 18.35 8.35
C ARG A 233 67.78 18.88 6.92
N ILE A 234 68.87 19.41 6.35
CA ILE A 234 68.92 19.79 4.93
C ILE A 234 68.84 18.56 4.02
N GLN A 235 69.56 17.47 4.33
CA GLN A 235 69.50 16.23 3.54
C GLN A 235 68.12 15.59 3.57
N ASN A 236 67.44 15.58 4.72
CA ASN A 236 66.06 15.12 4.85
C ASN A 236 65.13 16.06 4.09
N LEU A 237 65.16 17.38 4.29
CA LEU A 237 64.34 18.31 3.51
C LEU A 237 64.58 18.21 1.98
N MET A 238 65.79 17.91 1.53
CA MET A 238 66.08 17.62 0.12
C MET A 238 65.59 16.25 -0.33
N LYS A 239 65.50 15.25 0.55
CA LYS A 239 64.87 13.95 0.29
C LYS A 239 63.35 14.14 0.20
N ASP A 240 62.75 14.73 1.23
CA ASP A 240 61.34 15.06 1.34
C ASP A 240 60.87 15.89 0.14
N LEU A 241 61.65 16.89 -0.31
CA LEU A 241 61.37 17.65 -1.54
C LEU A 241 61.30 16.76 -2.78
N ARG A 242 62.25 15.83 -2.96
CA ARG A 242 62.25 14.93 -4.13
C ARG A 242 61.14 13.89 -4.07
N GLU A 243 60.78 13.43 -2.87
CA GLU A 243 59.62 12.55 -2.67
C GLU A 243 58.31 13.32 -2.92
N LEU A 244 58.22 14.60 -2.54
CA LEU A 244 57.09 15.48 -2.81
C LEU A 244 57.00 15.88 -4.30
N GLU A 245 58.13 16.13 -4.97
CA GLU A 245 58.22 16.37 -6.43
C GLU A 245 57.78 15.12 -7.19
N SER A 246 58.26 13.93 -6.81
CA SER A 246 57.84 12.66 -7.39
C SER A 246 56.36 12.38 -7.14
N ALA A 247 55.83 12.68 -5.95
CA ALA A 247 54.41 12.54 -5.65
C ALA A 247 53.56 13.54 -6.44
N ASN A 248 54.02 14.77 -6.62
CA ASN A 248 53.36 15.80 -7.43
C ASN A 248 53.34 15.41 -8.92
N ASP A 249 54.42 14.85 -9.46
CA ASP A 249 54.46 14.35 -10.84
C ASP A 249 53.65 13.06 -11.05
N LEU A 250 53.46 12.24 -10.00
CA LEU A 250 52.49 11.14 -10.02
C LEU A 250 51.05 11.66 -9.98
N LEU A 251 50.73 12.61 -9.11
CA LEU A 251 49.41 13.22 -9.01
C LEU A 251 49.03 13.99 -10.28
N LYS A 252 49.97 14.68 -10.94
CA LYS A 252 49.74 15.26 -12.29
C LYS A 252 49.34 14.19 -13.29
N LYS A 253 50.11 13.09 -13.38
CA LYS A 253 49.76 11.97 -14.28
C LYS A 253 48.42 11.33 -13.92
N GLU A 254 48.05 11.27 -12.65
CA GLU A 254 46.75 10.75 -12.22
C GLU A 254 45.59 11.70 -12.58
N ILE A 255 45.81 13.02 -12.48
CA ILE A 255 44.90 14.05 -12.98
C ILE A 255 44.78 13.99 -14.50
N ASP A 256 45.89 13.91 -15.24
CA ASP A 256 45.91 13.82 -16.71
C ASP A 256 45.19 12.56 -17.20
N ASN A 257 45.48 11.39 -16.60
CA ASN A 257 44.74 10.14 -16.84
C ASN A 257 43.25 10.24 -16.45
N GLY A 258 42.93 11.05 -15.43
CA GLY A 258 41.55 11.34 -15.02
C GLY A 258 40.81 12.17 -16.06
N LEU A 259 41.46 13.21 -16.58
CA LEU A 259 40.94 14.06 -17.65
C LEU A 259 40.78 13.29 -18.97
N GLU A 260 41.73 12.43 -19.34
CA GLU A 260 41.60 11.57 -20.53
C GLU A 260 40.41 10.61 -20.40
N LYS A 261 40.22 9.96 -19.24
CA LYS A 261 39.04 9.13 -18.96
C LYS A 261 37.73 9.93 -18.95
N GLN A 262 37.74 11.18 -18.48
CA GLN A 262 36.57 12.07 -18.55
C GLN A 262 36.24 12.46 -20.00
N HIS A 263 37.25 12.77 -20.82
CA HIS A 263 37.06 13.04 -22.24
C HIS A 263 36.56 11.80 -22.99
N GLU A 264 37.07 10.61 -22.68
CA GLU A 264 36.57 9.36 -23.25
C GLU A 264 35.11 9.08 -22.83
N ALA A 265 34.79 9.24 -21.55
CA ALA A 265 33.43 9.11 -21.04
C ALA A 265 32.47 10.12 -21.70
N MET A 266 32.91 11.37 -21.91
CA MET A 266 32.15 12.40 -22.60
C MET A 266 31.91 12.06 -24.09
N LEU A 267 32.92 11.52 -24.80
CA LEU A 267 32.77 11.06 -26.18
C LEU A 267 31.82 9.86 -26.29
N ARG A 268 31.91 8.91 -25.35
CA ARG A 268 30.97 7.78 -25.24
C ARG A 268 29.55 8.28 -24.96
N ALA A 269 29.38 9.24 -24.05
CA ALA A 269 28.08 9.84 -23.73
C ALA A 269 27.48 10.60 -24.93
N LEU A 270 28.29 11.37 -25.67
CA LEU A 270 27.87 12.05 -26.89
C LEU A 270 27.40 11.04 -27.96
N THR A 271 28.18 9.98 -28.17
CA THR A 271 27.85 8.88 -29.11
C THR A 271 26.58 8.14 -28.71
N LEU A 272 26.29 8.02 -27.41
CA LEU A 272 25.04 7.45 -26.89
C LEU A 272 23.87 8.42 -27.04
N ALA A 273 24.07 9.73 -26.88
CA ALA A 273 23.03 10.74 -27.12
C ALA A 273 22.61 10.76 -28.60
N ASP A 274 23.56 10.71 -29.53
CA ASP A 274 23.27 10.62 -30.98
C ASP A 274 22.52 9.31 -31.33
N LYS A 275 22.90 8.18 -30.71
CA LYS A 275 22.16 6.91 -30.88
C LYS A 275 20.75 6.98 -30.31
N ASN A 276 20.57 7.56 -29.12
CA ASN A 276 19.26 7.72 -28.50
C ASN A 276 18.35 8.65 -29.34
N LYS A 277 18.92 9.72 -29.92
CA LYS A 277 18.22 10.57 -30.88
C LYS A 277 17.79 9.79 -32.13
N ASN A 278 18.68 9.01 -32.73
CA ASN A 278 18.33 8.20 -33.90
C ASN A 278 17.24 7.17 -33.58
N LEU A 279 17.31 6.51 -32.42
CA LEU A 279 16.28 5.60 -31.93
C LEU A 279 14.94 6.31 -31.66
N GLN A 280 14.96 7.55 -31.15
CA GLN A 280 13.76 8.38 -31.00
C GLN A 280 13.15 8.74 -32.36
N GLU A 281 13.98 9.11 -33.34
CA GLU A 281 13.53 9.34 -34.72
C GLU A 281 13.04 8.06 -35.41
N GLU A 282 13.48 6.87 -35.00
CA GLU A 282 12.93 5.58 -35.47
C GLU A 282 11.62 5.21 -34.78
N LEU A 283 11.51 5.42 -33.46
CA LEU A 283 10.28 5.21 -32.71
C LEU A 283 9.13 6.06 -33.28
N GLN A 284 9.37 7.35 -33.54
CA GLN A 284 8.39 8.25 -34.17
C GLN A 284 7.96 7.78 -35.57
N LYS A 285 8.82 7.08 -36.32
CA LYS A 285 8.46 6.47 -37.61
C LYS A 285 7.60 5.22 -37.43
N VAL A 286 7.82 4.46 -36.35
CA VAL A 286 6.94 3.33 -35.97
C VAL A 286 5.58 3.84 -35.51
N ASP A 287 5.52 4.85 -34.63
CA ASP A 287 4.26 5.45 -34.15
C ASP A 287 3.42 6.00 -35.31
N THR A 288 4.05 6.74 -36.24
CA THR A 288 3.36 7.29 -37.43
C THR A 288 3.05 6.26 -38.51
N LEU A 289 3.55 5.02 -38.39
CA LEU A 289 3.09 3.86 -39.18
C LEU A 289 1.93 3.15 -38.46
N ALA A 290 2.00 2.97 -37.14
CA ALA A 290 0.93 2.38 -36.34
C ALA A 290 -0.38 3.18 -36.49
N LEU A 291 -0.32 4.51 -36.33
CA LEU A 291 -1.48 5.39 -36.52
C LEU A 291 -2.11 5.27 -37.92
N LYS A 292 -1.31 5.03 -38.98
CA LYS A 292 -1.83 4.81 -40.34
C LYS A 292 -2.47 3.44 -40.50
N VAL A 293 -1.92 2.40 -39.86
CA VAL A 293 -2.51 1.05 -39.84
C VAL A 293 -3.83 1.07 -39.06
N GLU A 294 -3.92 1.80 -37.96
CA GLU A 294 -5.17 2.05 -37.24
C GLU A 294 -6.18 2.82 -38.10
N GLU A 295 -5.76 3.91 -38.76
CA GLU A 295 -6.64 4.68 -39.65
C GLU A 295 -7.22 3.82 -40.79
N ASP A 296 -6.39 2.98 -41.42
CA ASP A 296 -6.82 2.05 -42.47
C ASP A 296 -7.63 0.86 -41.94
N CYS A 297 -7.37 0.40 -40.72
CA CYS A 297 -8.22 -0.59 -40.04
C CYS A 297 -9.61 0.00 -39.74
N ASN A 298 -9.66 1.22 -39.21
CA ASN A 298 -10.90 1.94 -38.93
C ASN A 298 -11.72 2.22 -40.21
N LYS A 299 -11.08 2.54 -41.34
CA LYS A 299 -11.75 2.63 -42.65
C LYS A 299 -12.38 1.29 -43.08
N ARG A 300 -11.66 0.17 -42.92
CA ARG A 300 -12.18 -1.17 -43.24
C ARG A 300 -13.34 -1.56 -42.34
N LEU A 301 -13.21 -1.34 -41.02
CA LEU A 301 -14.27 -1.59 -40.04
C LEU A 301 -15.51 -0.74 -40.35
N ALA A 302 -15.37 0.54 -40.67
CA ALA A 302 -16.48 1.39 -41.10
C ALA A 302 -17.16 0.84 -42.37
N SER A 303 -16.40 0.34 -43.35
CA SER A 303 -16.96 -0.31 -44.54
C SER A 303 -17.73 -1.60 -44.20
N MET A 304 -17.17 -2.47 -43.38
CA MET A 304 -17.83 -3.72 -42.97
C MET A 304 -19.07 -3.47 -42.11
N THR A 305 -19.03 -2.51 -41.18
CA THR A 305 -20.20 -2.09 -40.39
C THR A 305 -21.32 -1.54 -41.28
N ASN A 306 -20.99 -0.80 -42.33
CA ASN A 306 -21.99 -0.35 -43.31
C ASN A 306 -22.60 -1.51 -44.12
N GLU A 307 -21.81 -2.53 -44.46
CA GLU A 307 -22.31 -3.74 -45.14
C GLU A 307 -23.18 -4.60 -44.21
N VAL A 308 -22.78 -4.79 -42.95
CA VAL A 308 -23.59 -5.46 -41.91
C VAL A 308 -24.90 -4.72 -41.70
N ASN A 309 -24.89 -3.39 -41.57
CA ASN A 309 -26.09 -2.57 -41.46
C ASN A 309 -27.03 -2.67 -42.70
N PHE A 310 -26.47 -2.88 -43.89
CA PHE A 310 -27.26 -3.11 -45.11
C PHE A 310 -27.87 -4.53 -45.12
N LEU A 311 -27.11 -5.55 -44.74
CA LEU A 311 -27.58 -6.92 -44.63
C LEU A 311 -28.67 -7.05 -43.55
N GLN A 312 -28.48 -6.42 -42.39
CA GLN A 312 -29.45 -6.42 -41.30
C GLN A 312 -30.79 -5.78 -41.71
N LYS A 313 -30.77 -4.60 -42.34
CA LYS A 313 -31.99 -4.00 -42.93
C LYS A 313 -32.67 -4.88 -43.97
N ARG A 314 -31.92 -5.75 -44.66
CA ARG A 314 -32.49 -6.74 -45.59
C ARG A 314 -33.04 -7.98 -44.88
N VAL A 315 -32.52 -8.35 -43.72
CA VAL A 315 -33.11 -9.38 -42.83
C VAL A 315 -34.41 -8.85 -42.22
N GLU A 316 -34.41 -7.65 -41.64
CA GLU A 316 -35.62 -6.97 -41.12
C GLU A 316 -36.72 -6.85 -42.21
N GLY A 317 -36.31 -6.54 -43.46
CA GLY A 317 -37.19 -6.49 -44.64
C GLY A 317 -37.67 -7.85 -45.17
N LEU A 318 -37.10 -8.96 -44.70
CA LEU A 318 -37.57 -10.32 -44.95
C LEU A 318 -38.43 -10.84 -43.79
N GLU A 319 -38.05 -10.55 -42.54
CA GLU A 319 -38.81 -10.89 -41.34
C GLU A 319 -40.19 -10.24 -41.33
N SER A 320 -40.25 -8.92 -41.61
CA SER A 320 -41.52 -8.19 -41.79
C SER A 320 -42.37 -8.72 -42.95
N ARG A 321 -41.75 -9.34 -43.96
CA ARG A 321 -42.44 -10.02 -45.05
C ARG A 321 -42.95 -11.41 -44.62
N ASN A 322 -42.20 -12.10 -43.77
CA ASN A 322 -42.55 -13.41 -43.23
C ASN A 322 -43.72 -13.30 -42.24
N THR A 323 -43.68 -12.33 -41.31
CA THR A 323 -44.81 -12.06 -40.41
C THR A 323 -46.07 -11.60 -41.15
N THR A 324 -45.92 -10.92 -42.29
CA THR A 324 -47.04 -10.61 -43.20
C THR A 324 -47.64 -11.88 -43.82
N LEU A 325 -46.81 -12.85 -44.20
CA LEU A 325 -47.26 -14.14 -44.74
C LEU A 325 -47.89 -15.04 -43.67
N GLU A 326 -47.36 -15.04 -42.44
CA GLU A 326 -47.93 -15.72 -41.26
C GLU A 326 -49.28 -15.11 -40.86
N SER A 327 -49.41 -13.78 -40.93
CA SER A 327 -50.67 -13.07 -40.75
C SER A 327 -51.70 -13.45 -41.82
N GLN A 328 -51.28 -13.62 -43.08
CA GLN A 328 -52.17 -14.10 -44.14
C GLN A 328 -52.55 -15.58 -43.97
N LEU A 329 -51.62 -16.43 -43.52
CA LEU A 329 -51.88 -17.84 -43.21
C LEU A 329 -52.93 -18.00 -42.10
N THR A 330 -52.79 -17.23 -41.03
CA THR A 330 -53.76 -17.21 -39.91
C THR A 330 -55.10 -16.60 -40.32
N GLU A 331 -55.12 -15.56 -41.17
CA GLU A 331 -56.37 -15.03 -41.76
C GLU A 331 -57.10 -16.06 -42.63
N TYR A 332 -56.38 -16.88 -43.40
CA TYR A 332 -56.95 -17.99 -44.16
C TYR A 332 -57.54 -19.07 -43.23
N GLN A 333 -56.83 -19.46 -42.17
CA GLN A 333 -57.31 -20.41 -41.16
C GLN A 333 -58.57 -19.92 -40.43
N LEU A 334 -58.70 -18.61 -40.19
CA LEU A 334 -59.90 -17.99 -39.61
C LEU A 334 -61.10 -18.00 -40.57
N LYS A 335 -60.87 -17.80 -41.87
CA LYS A 335 -61.92 -17.78 -42.91
C LYS A 335 -62.55 -19.15 -43.19
N GLU A 336 -61.80 -20.24 -43.02
CA GLU A 336 -62.34 -21.59 -43.24
C GLU A 336 -63.25 -22.06 -42.07
N ASN A 337 -62.98 -21.61 -40.84
CA ASN A 337 -63.70 -22.05 -39.63
C ASN A 337 -64.92 -21.19 -39.26
N THR A 338 -64.95 -19.90 -39.63
CA THR A 338 -66.01 -18.94 -39.25
C THR A 338 -67.46 -19.37 -39.56
N PRO A 339 -67.83 -19.89 -40.75
CA PRO A 339 -69.23 -20.19 -41.07
C PRO A 339 -69.81 -21.36 -40.26
N ARG A 340 -68.97 -22.14 -39.58
CA ARG A 340 -69.36 -23.23 -38.69
C ARG A 340 -69.51 -22.78 -37.24
N ILE A 341 -68.67 -21.84 -36.80
CA ILE A 341 -68.72 -21.24 -35.46
C ILE A 341 -69.95 -20.35 -35.30
N ASN A 342 -70.24 -19.50 -36.29
CA ASN A 342 -71.33 -18.52 -36.18
C ASN A 342 -72.71 -19.18 -35.96
N LYS A 343 -72.99 -20.32 -36.60
CA LYS A 343 -74.25 -21.06 -36.39
C LYS A 343 -74.39 -21.62 -34.98
N LEU A 344 -73.31 -22.20 -34.44
CA LEU A 344 -73.30 -22.72 -33.07
C LEU A 344 -73.40 -21.60 -32.03
N GLN A 345 -72.86 -20.42 -32.33
CA GLN A 345 -73.04 -19.23 -31.48
C GLN A 345 -74.47 -18.70 -31.51
N GLU A 346 -75.15 -18.73 -32.66
CA GLU A 346 -76.55 -18.28 -32.79
C GLU A 346 -77.53 -19.23 -32.08
N GLU A 347 -77.32 -20.55 -32.22
CA GLU A 347 -78.05 -21.58 -31.45
C GLU A 347 -77.80 -21.47 -29.93
N LEU A 348 -76.54 -21.27 -29.52
CA LEU A 348 -76.17 -21.09 -28.11
C LEU A 348 -76.73 -19.79 -27.51
N ALA A 349 -76.76 -18.69 -28.27
CA ALA A 349 -77.31 -17.41 -27.82
C ALA A 349 -78.83 -17.49 -27.57
N LEU A 350 -79.57 -18.24 -28.40
CA LEU A 350 -80.98 -18.52 -28.16
C LEU A 350 -81.19 -19.32 -26.87
N ALA A 351 -80.45 -20.43 -26.70
CA ALA A 351 -80.54 -21.27 -25.51
C ALA A 351 -80.14 -20.52 -24.22
N LEU A 352 -79.11 -19.68 -24.26
CA LEU A 352 -78.69 -18.85 -23.11
C LEU A 352 -79.76 -17.81 -22.75
N LYS A 353 -80.40 -17.19 -23.73
CA LYS A 353 -81.45 -16.18 -23.50
C LYS A 353 -82.74 -16.79 -22.92
N GLU A 354 -83.09 -18.01 -23.34
CA GLU A 354 -84.17 -18.79 -22.73
C GLU A 354 -83.84 -19.14 -21.26
N ASN A 355 -82.62 -19.63 -21.00
CA ASN A 355 -82.13 -19.93 -19.66
C ASN A 355 -82.07 -18.69 -18.75
N GLU A 356 -81.69 -17.53 -19.29
CA GLU A 356 -81.69 -16.24 -18.57
C GLU A 356 -83.11 -15.77 -18.25
N SER A 357 -84.08 -15.97 -19.16
CA SER A 357 -85.48 -15.68 -18.88
C SER A 357 -86.04 -16.56 -17.76
N LEU A 358 -85.72 -17.86 -17.75
CA LEU A 358 -86.11 -18.79 -16.70
C LEU A 358 -85.42 -18.50 -15.35
N GLN A 359 -84.14 -18.11 -15.36
CA GLN A 359 -83.45 -17.66 -14.14
C GLN A 359 -84.04 -16.36 -13.59
N ASN A 360 -84.47 -15.44 -14.44
CA ASN A 360 -85.12 -14.20 -14.01
C ASN A 360 -86.55 -14.46 -13.51
N GLU A 361 -87.33 -15.34 -14.14
CA GLU A 361 -88.64 -15.77 -13.62
C GLU A 361 -88.52 -16.48 -12.26
N ILE A 362 -87.50 -17.33 -12.07
CA ILE A 362 -87.19 -17.96 -10.78
C ILE A 362 -86.75 -16.90 -9.74
N LYS A 363 -85.92 -15.92 -10.11
CA LYS A 363 -85.56 -14.78 -9.23
C LYS A 363 -86.78 -13.94 -8.87
N ASP A 364 -87.70 -13.71 -9.80
CA ASP A 364 -88.90 -12.92 -9.58
C ASP A 364 -89.88 -13.68 -8.69
N LEU A 365 -90.07 -14.98 -8.87
CA LEU A 365 -90.87 -15.81 -7.95
C LEU A 365 -90.24 -15.87 -6.54
N ILE A 366 -88.93 -16.04 -6.41
CA ILE A 366 -88.23 -16.03 -5.11
C ILE A 366 -88.31 -14.65 -4.45
N SER A 367 -88.06 -13.57 -5.21
CA SER A 367 -88.06 -12.21 -4.68
C SER A 367 -89.47 -11.70 -4.41
N LEU A 368 -90.51 -12.16 -5.13
CA LEU A 368 -91.91 -11.90 -4.86
C LEU A 368 -92.40 -12.63 -3.61
N ASN A 369 -92.04 -13.91 -3.44
CA ASN A 369 -92.37 -14.67 -2.24
C ASN A 369 -91.73 -14.04 -0.98
N LYS A 370 -90.46 -13.62 -1.10
CA LYS A 370 -89.76 -12.85 -0.06
C LYS A 370 -90.38 -11.46 0.17
N ASN A 371 -90.76 -10.74 -0.90
CA ASN A 371 -91.47 -9.46 -0.80
C ASN A 371 -92.84 -9.60 -0.14
N LEU A 372 -93.56 -10.71 -0.33
CA LEU A 372 -94.86 -10.95 0.30
C LEU A 372 -94.72 -11.25 1.79
N GLN A 373 -93.61 -11.84 2.22
CA GLN A 373 -93.27 -11.96 3.64
C GLN A 373 -92.86 -10.60 4.25
N ASP A 374 -91.98 -9.85 3.59
CA ASP A 374 -91.46 -8.58 4.13
C ASP A 374 -92.48 -7.41 4.06
N LYS A 375 -93.32 -7.31 3.01
CA LYS A 375 -94.28 -6.19 2.84
C LYS A 375 -95.50 -6.24 3.75
N ILE A 376 -95.70 -7.32 4.50
CA ILE A 376 -96.65 -7.33 5.63
C ILE A 376 -96.17 -6.39 6.76
N VAL A 377 -94.89 -5.95 6.75
CA VAL A 377 -94.32 -5.00 7.72
C VAL A 377 -94.04 -3.60 7.13
N LYS A 378 -95.08 -3.04 6.48
CA LYS A 378 -95.41 -1.59 6.38
C LYS A 378 -94.57 -0.67 5.43
N LEU A 379 -95.30 0.05 4.57
CA LEU A 379 -94.89 1.15 3.67
C LEU A 379 -94.72 2.51 4.41
N PRO A 380 -94.31 3.65 3.77
CA PRO A 380 -93.83 3.93 2.39
C PRO A 380 -92.40 4.59 2.43
N GLN A 381 -91.89 5.60 1.68
CA GLN A 381 -92.34 6.50 0.57
C GLN A 381 -91.12 7.22 -0.09
N VAL A 382 -91.28 7.78 -1.33
CA VAL A 382 -90.39 8.75 -2.06
C VAL A 382 -88.94 8.27 -2.37
N ARG A 383 -88.44 8.08 -3.60
CA ARG A 383 -88.43 8.79 -4.92
C ARG A 383 -87.21 9.72 -5.19
N THR A 384 -86.38 9.21 -6.09
CA THR A 384 -85.28 9.71 -6.94
C THR A 384 -85.72 10.73 -8.03
N PRO A 385 -84.84 11.26 -8.94
CA PRO A 385 -83.39 11.60 -8.89
C PRO A 385 -82.97 12.88 -9.70
N SER A 386 -81.64 13.10 -9.83
CA SER A 386 -80.90 13.65 -11.01
C SER A 386 -80.83 15.16 -11.31
N GLU A 387 -79.68 15.58 -11.85
CA GLU A 387 -79.32 16.94 -12.31
C GLU A 387 -78.64 16.91 -13.70
N VAL A 388 -78.98 17.85 -14.60
CA VAL A 388 -78.21 18.30 -15.81
C VAL A 388 -78.67 19.75 -16.14
N SER A 389 -77.90 20.51 -16.95
CA SER A 389 -78.21 21.83 -17.58
C SER A 389 -77.92 23.09 -16.71
N ASP A 390 -77.72 24.32 -17.22
CA ASP A 390 -77.58 24.83 -18.60
C ASP A 390 -76.71 26.14 -18.65
N THR A 391 -76.92 27.01 -19.64
CA THR A 391 -76.07 28.15 -20.08
C THR A 391 -76.72 29.55 -19.92
N LEU A 392 -75.95 30.61 -20.25
CA LEU A 392 -76.26 32.07 -20.28
C LEU A 392 -76.39 32.86 -18.94
N GLY A 393 -75.86 34.09 -18.90
CA GLY A 393 -76.10 35.07 -17.82
C GLY A 393 -75.35 36.43 -17.95
N ARG A 394 -76.08 37.56 -17.97
CA ARG A 394 -75.58 38.93 -18.25
C ARG A 394 -74.93 39.69 -17.06
N SER A 395 -73.85 40.43 -17.38
CA SER A 395 -73.56 41.84 -17.03
C SER A 395 -73.57 42.37 -15.57
N LYS A 396 -72.44 42.96 -15.12
CA LYS A 396 -72.33 44.42 -14.80
C LYS A 396 -70.91 44.95 -14.51
N ASP A 397 -70.79 46.27 -14.70
CA ASP A 397 -69.85 47.27 -14.13
C ASP A 397 -68.29 47.12 -14.17
N LYS A 398 -67.67 48.01 -14.96
CA LYS A 398 -66.65 49.05 -14.62
C LYS A 398 -65.58 48.78 -13.53
N VAL A 399 -64.33 49.29 -13.60
CA VAL A 399 -63.47 49.97 -14.62
C VAL A 399 -62.07 50.12 -13.99
N ASN A 400 -60.94 49.89 -14.70
CA ASN A 400 -59.87 50.90 -14.93
C ASN A 400 -58.65 50.40 -15.75
N CYS A 401 -58.24 51.19 -16.75
CA CYS A 401 -57.03 51.11 -17.59
C CYS A 401 -57.12 52.20 -18.69
N PRO A 402 -56.05 52.57 -19.43
CA PRO A 402 -54.66 52.84 -19.03
C PRO A 402 -54.07 54.08 -19.80
N THR A 403 -52.76 54.05 -20.06
CA THR A 403 -52.02 54.65 -21.21
C THR A 403 -51.52 56.12 -21.24
N LYS A 404 -50.18 56.22 -21.12
CA LYS A 404 -49.20 56.96 -21.97
C LYS A 404 -49.31 58.48 -22.20
N SER A 405 -50.49 59.09 -22.24
CA SER A 405 -50.63 60.55 -22.41
C SER A 405 -50.19 61.32 -21.14
N GLU A 406 -50.55 60.78 -19.98
CA GLU A 406 -50.32 61.41 -18.67
C GLU A 406 -48.82 61.49 -18.29
N LEU A 407 -48.00 60.58 -18.81
CA LEU A 407 -46.54 60.59 -18.66
C LEU A 407 -45.87 61.84 -19.28
N GLN A 408 -46.48 62.48 -20.28
CA GLN A 408 -45.98 63.75 -20.84
C GLN A 408 -46.36 65.00 -20.03
N LYS A 409 -47.14 64.84 -18.94
CA LYS A 409 -47.44 65.90 -17.97
C LYS A 409 -46.43 65.91 -16.83
N LEU A 410 -46.17 64.74 -16.22
CA LEU A 410 -45.20 64.56 -15.13
C LEU A 410 -43.81 65.11 -15.48
N LEU A 411 -43.26 64.76 -16.65
CA LEU A 411 -41.95 65.23 -17.12
C LEU A 411 -41.87 66.75 -17.37
N ARG A 412 -43.02 67.45 -17.41
CA ARG A 412 -43.10 68.91 -17.54
C ARG A 412 -43.11 69.59 -16.17
N ASP A 413 -43.80 68.98 -15.21
CA ASP A 413 -43.89 69.45 -13.82
C ASP A 413 -42.58 69.22 -13.03
N GLU A 414 -41.70 68.31 -13.47
CA GLU A 414 -40.34 68.18 -12.93
C GLU A 414 -39.37 69.25 -13.44
N ARG A 415 -39.46 69.62 -14.72
CA ARG A 415 -38.58 70.65 -15.32
C ARG A 415 -38.71 71.99 -14.60
N ASN A 416 -39.94 72.40 -14.26
CA ASN A 416 -40.22 73.64 -13.54
C ASN A 416 -39.62 73.67 -12.12
N LYS A 417 -39.31 72.52 -11.49
CA LYS A 417 -38.72 72.47 -10.14
C LYS A 417 -37.23 72.83 -10.14
N TYR A 418 -36.50 72.43 -11.17
CA TYR A 418 -35.07 72.77 -11.30
C TYR A 418 -34.86 74.25 -11.66
N GLU A 419 -35.79 74.85 -12.42
CA GLU A 419 -35.75 76.27 -12.80
C GLU A 419 -35.90 77.20 -11.59
N ILE A 420 -36.74 76.83 -10.60
CA ILE A 420 -36.87 77.55 -9.32
C ILE A 420 -35.58 77.45 -8.48
N HIS A 421 -34.89 76.31 -8.50
CA HIS A 421 -33.69 76.09 -7.68
C HIS A 421 -32.47 76.90 -8.16
N ILE A 422 -32.34 77.16 -9.47
CA ILE A 422 -31.25 77.98 -10.03
C ILE A 422 -31.37 79.45 -9.58
N ASN A 423 -32.57 80.03 -9.67
CA ASN A 423 -32.81 81.43 -9.30
C ASN A 423 -32.46 81.70 -7.81
N SER A 424 -32.81 80.77 -6.90
CA SER A 424 -32.51 80.89 -5.47
C SER A 424 -31.00 80.85 -5.12
N VAL A 425 -30.15 80.39 -6.04
CA VAL A 425 -28.67 80.42 -5.88
C VAL A 425 -28.09 81.75 -6.37
N GLN A 426 -28.67 82.37 -7.40
CA GLN A 426 -28.21 83.66 -7.91
C GLN A 426 -28.45 84.81 -6.91
N GLU A 427 -29.60 84.84 -6.24
CA GLU A 427 -29.93 85.91 -5.27
C GLU A 427 -28.91 85.97 -4.11
N LYS A 428 -28.46 84.82 -3.60
CA LYS A 428 -27.48 84.70 -2.51
C LYS A 428 -26.07 85.17 -2.91
N MET A 429 -25.75 85.14 -4.21
CA MET A 429 -24.49 85.67 -4.73
C MET A 429 -24.46 87.21 -4.69
N THR A 430 -25.61 87.86 -4.90
CA THR A 430 -25.76 89.32 -4.85
C THR A 430 -25.69 89.90 -3.44
N GLU A 431 -26.12 89.19 -2.39
CA GLU A 431 -26.00 89.68 -1.00
C GLU A 431 -24.54 89.85 -0.54
N ILE A 432 -23.67 88.91 -0.91
CA ILE A 432 -22.24 88.95 -0.55
C ILE A 432 -21.53 90.14 -1.25
N MET A 433 -21.95 90.50 -2.46
CA MET A 433 -21.35 91.60 -3.23
C MET A 433 -21.65 92.98 -2.64
N ASN A 434 -22.71 93.12 -1.84
CA ASN A 434 -23.11 94.39 -1.22
C ASN A 434 -22.48 94.65 0.15
N SER A 435 -22.08 93.63 0.91
CA SER A 435 -21.61 93.79 2.30
C SER A 435 -20.15 94.27 2.42
N PHE A 436 -19.26 93.88 1.51
CA PHE A 436 -17.84 94.27 1.60
C PHE A 436 -17.55 95.71 1.13
N ASN A 437 -18.35 96.23 0.19
CA ASN A 437 -18.17 97.56 -0.39
C ASN A 437 -18.36 98.72 0.62
N GLN A 438 -18.84 98.45 1.83
CA GLN A 438 -19.23 99.47 2.81
C GLN A 438 -18.11 99.87 3.81
N HIS A 439 -16.93 99.23 3.78
CA HIS A 439 -15.89 99.41 4.81
C HIS A 439 -14.64 100.23 4.39
N MET A 440 -14.45 100.56 3.10
CA MET A 440 -13.17 101.11 2.60
C MET A 440 -13.19 102.56 2.09
N LEU A 441 -14.29 103.31 2.23
CA LEU A 441 -14.43 104.67 1.67
C LEU A 441 -14.99 105.71 2.67
N LYS A 442 -14.21 106.05 3.69
CA LYS A 442 -14.38 107.32 4.46
C LYS A 442 -13.05 108.09 4.57
N CYS A 443 -12.86 109.02 3.64
CA CYS A 443 -11.89 110.11 3.69
C CYS A 443 -12.14 111.02 4.92
N LYS A 444 -11.17 111.70 5.56
CA LYS A 444 -9.97 112.46 5.12
C LYS A 444 -10.28 113.92 4.76
N ASP A 445 -10.23 114.77 5.79
CA ASP A 445 -10.29 116.24 5.89
C ASP A 445 -9.58 116.59 7.24
N ARG A 446 -8.98 117.76 7.52
CA ARG A 446 -8.51 118.93 6.72
C ARG A 446 -7.57 119.80 7.60
N ASP A 447 -6.79 120.69 6.97
CA ASP A 447 -6.12 121.94 7.44
C ASP A 447 -6.04 122.25 8.97
N SER A 448 -4.94 122.78 9.54
CA SER A 448 -4.34 124.08 9.18
C SER A 448 -3.15 124.52 10.09
N SER A 449 -2.17 125.27 9.55
CA SER A 449 -1.29 126.28 10.23
C SER A 449 -0.24 125.81 11.30
N ARG A 450 0.93 126.47 11.55
CA ARG A 450 1.63 127.66 10.97
C ARG A 450 3.13 127.74 11.44
N ILE A 451 4.02 128.30 10.60
CA ILE A 451 5.15 129.23 10.91
C ILE A 451 6.55 128.75 11.45
N ASN A 452 7.56 129.01 10.60
CA ASN A 452 8.96 129.50 10.81
C ASN A 452 10.15 128.73 11.46
N SER A 453 11.22 128.64 10.63
CA SER A 453 12.63 129.05 10.87
C SER A 453 13.77 128.00 10.97
N SER A 454 14.99 128.45 10.68
CA SER A 454 16.29 127.75 10.66
C SER A 454 16.51 126.65 9.60
N LYS A 455 16.97 127.06 8.39
CA LYS A 455 17.53 126.14 7.38
C LYS A 455 19.02 125.90 7.63
N GLU A 456 19.36 124.83 8.36
CA GLU A 456 20.63 124.08 8.22
C GLU A 456 20.62 122.85 9.14
N ASN A 457 20.38 123.05 10.44
CA ASN A 457 20.15 121.98 11.42
C ASN A 457 18.88 121.15 11.19
N ALA A 458 18.13 121.40 10.11
CA ALA A 458 17.08 120.53 9.61
C ALA A 458 17.66 119.42 8.71
N PHE A 459 18.58 119.75 7.78
CA PHE A 459 19.08 118.82 6.77
C PHE A 459 19.92 117.68 7.36
N ILE A 460 20.77 117.97 8.35
CA ILE A 460 21.55 116.92 9.03
C ILE A 460 20.64 115.99 9.84
N ARG A 461 19.61 116.53 10.51
CA ARG A 461 18.62 115.70 11.23
C ARG A 461 17.72 114.91 10.30
N ASP A 462 17.36 115.46 9.15
CA ASP A 462 16.63 114.76 8.09
C ASP A 462 17.48 113.60 7.52
N LEU A 463 18.75 113.83 7.16
CA LEU A 463 19.68 112.78 6.74
C LEU A 463 19.89 111.70 7.83
N HIS A 464 20.01 112.09 9.10
CA HIS A 464 20.18 111.13 10.20
C HIS A 464 18.88 110.37 10.51
N THR A 465 17.72 111.02 10.36
CA THR A 465 16.39 110.37 10.48
C THR A 465 16.18 109.38 9.34
N GLN A 466 16.43 109.80 8.09
CA GLN A 466 16.40 108.93 6.93
C GLN A 466 17.40 107.77 7.05
N LEU A 467 18.61 107.99 7.59
CA LEU A 467 19.58 106.91 7.82
C LEU A 467 19.07 105.92 8.88
N CYS A 468 18.56 106.40 10.02
CA CYS A 468 17.89 105.56 11.02
C CYS A 468 16.66 104.82 10.44
N GLU A 469 15.88 105.45 9.56
CA GLU A 469 14.75 104.81 8.86
C GLU A 469 15.23 103.74 7.86
N LYS A 470 16.34 103.97 7.13
CA LYS A 470 16.93 102.95 6.25
C LYS A 470 17.53 101.81 7.07
N GLU A 471 18.19 102.10 8.20
CA GLU A 471 18.75 101.08 9.09
C GLU A 471 17.63 100.25 9.77
N GLN A 472 16.58 100.89 10.30
CA GLN A 472 15.40 100.19 10.79
C GLN A 472 14.72 99.38 9.68
N LYS A 473 14.63 99.91 8.46
CA LYS A 473 14.06 99.16 7.32
C LYS A 473 14.95 97.99 6.88
N ILE A 474 16.28 98.12 6.95
CA ILE A 474 17.22 97.00 6.76
C ILE A 474 17.10 95.99 7.89
N LEU A 475 16.88 96.43 9.15
CA LEU A 475 16.69 95.55 10.29
C LEU A 475 15.36 94.77 10.18
N MET A 476 14.28 95.44 9.77
CA MET A 476 13.00 94.80 9.48
C MET A 476 13.10 93.86 8.29
N LEU A 477 13.73 94.26 7.17
CA LEU A 477 13.96 93.37 6.02
C LEU A 477 14.85 92.17 6.37
N ARG A 478 15.86 92.33 7.24
CA ARG A 478 16.63 91.20 7.77
C ARG A 478 15.78 90.28 8.64
N LYS A 479 14.97 90.83 9.55
CA LYS A 479 14.06 90.06 10.40
C LYS A 479 13.00 89.33 9.58
N GLU A 480 12.48 89.97 8.53
CA GLU A 480 11.54 89.41 7.55
C GLU A 480 12.21 88.32 6.69
N ILE A 481 13.45 88.51 6.26
CA ILE A 481 14.26 87.47 5.60
C ILE A 481 14.53 86.28 6.55
N ASP A 482 14.80 86.52 7.83
CA ASP A 482 15.07 85.44 8.79
C ASP A 482 13.78 84.79 9.33
N GLU A 483 12.63 85.45 9.24
CA GLU A 483 11.30 84.83 9.40
C GLU A 483 10.88 84.06 8.13
N LEU A 484 11.20 84.56 6.93
CA LEU A 484 11.01 83.84 5.67
C LEU A 484 11.89 82.59 5.62
N LYS A 485 13.19 82.67 5.97
CA LYS A 485 14.06 81.48 6.10
C LYS A 485 13.53 80.48 7.12
N ARG A 486 13.05 80.94 8.29
CA ARG A 486 12.42 80.04 9.27
C ARG A 486 11.14 79.40 8.73
N LYS A 487 10.31 80.14 7.99
CA LYS A 487 9.14 79.59 7.27
C LYS A 487 9.56 78.60 6.18
N THR A 488 10.59 78.88 5.39
CA THR A 488 11.14 77.94 4.38
C THR A 488 11.67 76.67 5.05
N CYS A 489 12.43 76.78 6.14
CA CYS A 489 12.95 75.64 6.88
C CYS A 489 11.81 74.79 7.47
N TYR A 490 10.82 75.42 8.12
CA TYR A 490 9.61 74.74 8.59
C TYR A 490 8.82 74.08 7.46
N MET A 491 8.70 74.72 6.29
CA MET A 491 8.00 74.14 5.13
C MET A 491 8.81 72.99 4.49
N GLU A 492 10.14 73.05 4.50
CA GLU A 492 11.01 71.94 4.08
C GLU A 492 10.95 70.76 5.04
N GLU A 493 11.02 70.97 6.35
CA GLU A 493 10.92 69.90 7.34
C GLU A 493 9.52 69.32 7.37
N ASN A 494 8.48 70.15 7.35
CA ASN A 494 7.10 69.69 7.29
C ASN A 494 6.78 69.00 5.95
N SER A 495 7.38 69.39 4.82
CA SER A 495 7.24 68.61 3.57
C SER A 495 8.01 67.29 3.62
N LYS A 496 9.23 67.25 4.14
CA LYS A 496 10.00 65.99 4.35
C LYS A 496 9.25 65.04 5.28
N GLN A 497 8.62 65.56 6.33
CA GLN A 497 7.79 64.78 7.25
C GLN A 497 6.48 64.34 6.60
N ASN A 498 5.75 65.21 5.88
CA ASN A 498 4.58 64.81 5.09
C ASN A 498 4.92 63.74 4.02
N PHE A 499 6.06 63.84 3.33
CA PHE A 499 6.50 62.81 2.38
C PHE A 499 6.84 61.50 3.10
N LYS A 500 7.48 61.54 4.27
CA LYS A 500 7.76 60.36 5.09
C LYS A 500 6.46 59.71 5.59
N ASP A 501 5.49 60.51 6.01
CA ASP A 501 4.21 60.04 6.52
C ASP A 501 3.35 59.48 5.38
N VAL A 502 3.26 60.16 4.23
CA VAL A 502 2.62 59.64 3.00
C VAL A 502 3.29 58.36 2.50
N ILE A 503 4.63 58.25 2.54
CA ILE A 503 5.33 57.00 2.21
C ILE A 503 5.01 55.91 3.24
N SER A 504 4.92 56.24 4.52
CA SER A 504 4.52 55.27 5.55
C SER A 504 3.08 54.80 5.35
N GLN A 505 2.18 55.71 4.98
CA GLN A 505 0.76 55.45 4.80
C GLN A 505 0.51 54.66 3.51
N LEU A 506 1.17 55.00 2.41
CA LEU A 506 1.22 54.18 1.19
C LEU A 506 1.85 52.80 1.44
N ASN A 507 2.84 52.66 2.33
CA ASN A 507 3.40 51.35 2.68
C ASN A 507 2.43 50.51 3.53
N VAL A 508 1.66 51.14 4.43
CA VAL A 508 0.56 50.46 5.15
C VAL A 508 -0.56 50.06 4.20
N GLU A 509 -0.99 50.97 3.33
CA GLU A 509 -2.04 50.75 2.33
C GLU A 509 -1.63 49.68 1.31
N ASN A 510 -0.38 49.65 0.84
CA ASN A 510 0.15 48.54 0.02
C ASN A 510 0.25 47.22 0.82
N ALA A 511 0.57 47.26 2.12
CA ALA A 511 0.56 46.07 2.96
C ALA A 511 -0.87 45.56 3.27
N GLU A 512 -1.88 46.43 3.20
CA GLU A 512 -3.29 46.08 3.34
C GLU A 512 -3.88 45.58 2.02
N LEU A 513 -3.62 46.27 0.90
CA LEU A 513 -3.91 45.78 -0.45
C LEU A 513 -3.23 44.42 -0.74
N SER A 514 -2.02 44.18 -0.21
CA SER A 514 -1.36 42.87 -0.32
C SER A 514 -2.11 41.77 0.44
N LYS A 515 -2.56 42.04 1.67
CA LYS A 515 -3.44 41.11 2.43
C LYS A 515 -4.79 40.91 1.73
N GLU A 516 -5.36 41.97 1.17
CA GLU A 516 -6.63 41.91 0.43
C GLU A 516 -6.50 41.10 -0.86
N ASN A 517 -5.40 41.23 -1.61
CA ASN A 517 -5.12 40.39 -2.78
C ASN A 517 -4.90 38.91 -2.38
N ILE A 518 -4.25 38.64 -1.25
CA ILE A 518 -4.11 37.27 -0.71
C ILE A 518 -5.49 36.70 -0.34
N LEU A 519 -6.33 37.47 0.35
CA LEU A 519 -7.72 37.11 0.66
C LEU A 519 -8.57 36.89 -0.60
N LEU A 520 -8.45 37.75 -1.60
CA LEU A 520 -9.17 37.66 -2.86
C LEU A 520 -8.76 36.42 -3.65
N ASN A 521 -7.46 36.06 -3.66
CA ASN A 521 -6.99 34.81 -4.25
C ASN A 521 -7.52 33.59 -3.49
N GLN A 522 -7.51 33.59 -2.16
CA GLN A 522 -8.12 32.52 -1.34
C GLN A 522 -9.63 32.39 -1.58
N ILE A 523 -10.34 33.52 -1.75
CA ILE A 523 -11.76 33.54 -2.11
C ILE A 523 -11.97 32.97 -3.52
N ASN A 524 -11.11 33.28 -4.50
CA ASN A 524 -11.17 32.72 -5.84
C ASN A 524 -10.88 31.21 -5.86
N GLU A 525 -9.92 30.72 -5.06
CA GLU A 525 -9.65 29.29 -4.88
C GLU A 525 -10.86 28.57 -4.25
N LEU A 526 -11.47 29.14 -3.21
CA LEU A 526 -12.68 28.60 -2.59
C LEU A 526 -13.88 28.63 -3.56
N LEU A 527 -14.04 29.68 -4.36
CA LEU A 527 -15.08 29.75 -5.40
C LEU A 527 -14.88 28.68 -6.48
N ASN A 528 -13.64 28.46 -6.93
CA ASN A 528 -13.30 27.40 -7.87
C ASN A 528 -13.58 26.00 -7.28
N GLN A 529 -13.23 25.75 -6.01
CA GLN A 529 -13.57 24.50 -5.31
C GLN A 529 -15.09 24.31 -5.18
N ILE A 530 -15.84 25.36 -4.81
CA ILE A 530 -17.30 25.34 -4.76
C ILE A 530 -17.92 25.10 -6.14
N GLN A 531 -17.29 25.59 -7.21
CA GLN A 531 -17.73 25.39 -8.59
C GLN A 531 -17.43 23.97 -9.09
N LEU A 532 -16.30 23.36 -8.70
CA LEU A 532 -16.03 21.93 -8.90
C LEU A 532 -17.07 21.08 -8.17
N LEU A 533 -17.25 21.28 -6.86
CA LEU A 533 -18.23 20.55 -6.05
C LEU A 533 -19.67 20.70 -6.55
N LYS A 534 -20.02 21.83 -7.19
CA LYS A 534 -21.32 22.00 -7.89
C LYS A 534 -21.41 21.14 -9.15
N LYS A 535 -20.34 21.05 -9.96
CA LYS A 535 -20.28 20.18 -11.14
C LYS A 535 -20.36 18.71 -10.73
N ASP A 536 -19.58 18.30 -9.74
CA ASP A 536 -19.54 16.91 -9.25
C ASP A 536 -20.90 16.50 -8.68
N LYS A 537 -21.57 17.41 -7.94
CA LYS A 537 -22.96 17.22 -7.48
C LYS A 537 -23.98 17.16 -8.62
N GLN A 538 -23.78 17.89 -9.72
CA GLN A 538 -24.63 17.80 -10.91
C GLN A 538 -24.45 16.45 -11.62
N GLU A 539 -23.22 15.97 -11.76
CA GLU A 539 -22.93 14.67 -12.37
C GLU A 539 -23.45 13.51 -11.50
N TYR A 540 -23.26 13.57 -10.17
CA TYR A 540 -23.84 12.60 -9.24
C TYR A 540 -25.38 12.58 -9.33
N ASN A 541 -26.04 13.75 -9.38
CA ASN A 541 -27.48 13.84 -9.56
C ASN A 541 -27.95 13.26 -10.90
N LEU A 542 -27.16 13.41 -11.97
CA LEU A 542 -27.47 12.83 -13.29
C LEU A 542 -27.39 11.30 -13.23
N ARG A 543 -26.28 10.74 -12.74
CA ARG A 543 -26.11 9.28 -12.58
C ARG A 543 -27.16 8.67 -11.64
N TYR A 544 -27.55 9.38 -10.58
CA TYR A 544 -28.63 8.97 -9.68
C TYR A 544 -30.01 8.97 -10.36
N LYS A 545 -30.28 9.93 -11.25
CA LYS A 545 -31.50 9.97 -12.07
C LYS A 545 -31.52 8.84 -13.12
N GLU A 546 -30.40 8.57 -13.77
CA GLU A 546 -30.24 7.47 -14.71
C GLU A 546 -30.45 6.10 -14.03
N ALA A 547 -29.89 5.91 -12.83
CA ALA A 547 -30.10 4.71 -12.01
C ALA A 547 -31.56 4.55 -11.56
N LEU A 548 -32.27 5.64 -11.24
CA LEU A 548 -33.71 5.60 -10.94
C LEU A 548 -34.53 5.23 -12.18
N GLU A 549 -34.29 5.85 -13.33
CA GLU A 549 -34.99 5.52 -14.58
C GLU A 549 -34.73 4.08 -15.04
N LEU A 550 -33.54 3.54 -14.81
CA LEU A 550 -33.23 2.13 -15.04
C LEU A 550 -33.97 1.22 -14.04
N SER A 551 -34.05 1.60 -12.76
CA SER A 551 -34.80 0.87 -11.73
C SER A 551 -36.31 0.85 -12.02
N GLU A 552 -36.88 1.94 -12.53
CA GLU A 552 -38.28 2.01 -12.93
C GLU A 552 -38.56 1.15 -14.17
N LYS A 553 -37.68 1.15 -15.18
CA LYS A 553 -37.78 0.24 -16.34
C LYS A 553 -37.74 -1.23 -15.92
N LEU A 554 -36.75 -1.62 -15.10
CA LEU A 554 -36.63 -2.99 -14.59
C LEU A 554 -37.85 -3.41 -13.74
N LYS A 555 -38.47 -2.49 -13.00
CA LYS A 555 -39.74 -2.75 -12.30
C LYS A 555 -40.92 -2.94 -13.26
N MET A 556 -40.99 -2.17 -14.35
CA MET A 556 -42.05 -2.31 -15.34
C MET A 556 -41.93 -3.62 -16.13
N ASP A 557 -40.71 -4.03 -16.51
CA ASP A 557 -40.45 -5.35 -17.12
C ASP A 557 -40.79 -6.49 -16.15
N LEU A 558 -40.45 -6.36 -14.87
CA LEU A 558 -40.86 -7.33 -13.83
C LEU A 558 -42.38 -7.42 -13.71
N VAL A 559 -43.11 -6.30 -13.68
CA VAL A 559 -44.58 -6.29 -13.62
C VAL A 559 -45.21 -6.84 -14.90
N PHE A 560 -44.59 -6.61 -16.06
CA PHE A 560 -45.04 -7.20 -17.33
C PHE A 560 -44.86 -8.73 -17.30
N LYS A 561 -43.68 -9.21 -16.94
CA LYS A 561 -43.38 -10.65 -16.85
C LYS A 561 -44.16 -11.35 -15.74
N GLN A 562 -44.46 -10.68 -14.64
CA GLN A 562 -45.35 -11.21 -13.60
C GLN A 562 -46.76 -11.47 -14.15
N LYS A 563 -47.32 -10.54 -14.94
CA LYS A 563 -48.63 -10.72 -15.60
C LYS A 563 -48.63 -11.77 -16.70
N GLU A 564 -47.52 -11.88 -17.43
CA GLU A 564 -47.32 -12.92 -18.44
C GLU A 564 -47.29 -14.33 -17.80
N ILE A 565 -46.68 -14.44 -16.61
CA ILE A 565 -46.73 -15.66 -15.78
C ILE A 565 -48.15 -15.91 -15.24
N GLU A 566 -48.82 -14.90 -14.66
CA GLU A 566 -50.21 -15.03 -14.18
C GLU A 566 -51.15 -15.52 -15.31
N HIS A 567 -51.03 -14.98 -16.52
CA HIS A 567 -51.84 -15.40 -17.67
C HIS A 567 -51.53 -16.84 -18.13
N LEU A 568 -50.26 -17.26 -18.09
CA LEU A 568 -49.85 -18.65 -18.40
C LEU A 568 -50.25 -19.65 -17.29
N GLU A 569 -50.39 -19.19 -16.04
CA GLU A 569 -50.91 -19.99 -14.93
C GLU A 569 -52.44 -20.14 -15.00
N GLU A 570 -53.18 -19.10 -15.41
CA GLU A 570 -54.62 -19.19 -15.71
C GLU A 570 -54.90 -20.14 -16.89
N GLU A 571 -54.11 -20.07 -17.96
CA GLU A 571 -54.20 -21.03 -19.08
C GLU A 571 -53.89 -22.48 -18.64
N ASN A 572 -52.88 -22.68 -17.79
CA ASN A 572 -52.57 -24.00 -17.20
C ASN A 572 -53.66 -24.54 -16.26
N CYS A 573 -54.43 -23.66 -15.62
CA CYS A 573 -55.53 -24.05 -14.76
C CYS A 573 -56.77 -24.46 -15.56
N SER A 574 -57.09 -23.75 -16.65
CA SER A 574 -58.25 -24.06 -17.49
C SER A 574 -58.08 -25.37 -18.29
N TYR A 575 -56.88 -25.68 -18.81
CA TYR A 575 -56.62 -26.86 -19.64
C TYR A 575 -56.82 -28.23 -18.93
N LYS A 576 -56.95 -28.27 -17.60
CA LYS A 576 -57.04 -29.52 -16.82
C LYS A 576 -58.44 -30.10 -16.65
N MET A 577 -59.51 -29.39 -17.03
CA MET A 577 -60.87 -29.70 -16.53
C MET A 577 -61.78 -30.57 -17.41
N THR A 578 -61.50 -30.78 -18.70
CA THR A 578 -62.48 -31.42 -19.62
C THR A 578 -61.90 -32.39 -20.65
N SER A 579 -61.77 -33.67 -20.27
CA SER A 579 -61.95 -34.82 -21.19
C SER A 579 -62.08 -36.14 -20.43
N ARG A 580 -63.23 -36.83 -20.56
CA ARG A 580 -63.42 -38.22 -20.08
C ARG A 580 -64.58 -38.91 -20.82
N ASN A 581 -64.54 -40.25 -20.77
CA ASN A 581 -65.48 -41.23 -21.32
C ASN A 581 -65.40 -41.47 -22.85
N GLY A 582 -65.06 -42.67 -23.34
CA GLY A 582 -64.54 -43.87 -22.66
C GLY A 582 -64.83 -45.20 -23.40
N LYS A 583 -64.11 -46.27 -23.04
CA LYS A 583 -64.46 -47.69 -23.31
C LYS A 583 -63.55 -48.66 -22.53
N ALA A 584 -64.01 -49.90 -22.35
CA ALA A 584 -63.27 -51.10 -21.91
C ALA A 584 -62.52 -51.05 -20.55
N SER A 585 -63.24 -51.39 -19.48
CA SER A 585 -62.83 -51.40 -18.05
C SER A 585 -61.70 -52.37 -17.62
N THR A 586 -60.83 -52.83 -18.54
CA THR A 586 -59.68 -53.71 -18.24
C THR A 586 -58.34 -53.07 -18.56
N GLU A 587 -58.27 -52.26 -19.63
CA GLU A 587 -57.14 -51.33 -19.86
C GLU A 587 -57.04 -50.38 -18.67
N HIS A 588 -58.18 -49.82 -18.24
CA HIS A 588 -58.24 -48.77 -17.23
C HIS A 588 -57.62 -49.14 -15.86
N LEU A 589 -57.64 -50.41 -15.43
CA LEU A 589 -56.95 -50.83 -14.19
C LEU A 589 -55.43 -50.95 -14.38
N LYS A 590 -55.00 -51.35 -15.57
CA LYS A 590 -53.58 -51.45 -15.94
C LYS A 590 -52.99 -50.05 -16.14
N ASP A 591 -53.77 -49.16 -16.75
CA ASP A 591 -53.43 -47.75 -16.94
C ASP A 591 -53.58 -46.93 -15.66
N GLU A 592 -54.47 -47.29 -14.74
CA GLU A 592 -54.49 -46.72 -13.38
C GLU A 592 -53.27 -47.21 -12.58
N CYS A 593 -52.86 -48.47 -12.70
CA CYS A 593 -51.58 -48.94 -12.14
C CYS A 593 -50.36 -48.28 -12.80
N ASN A 594 -50.41 -47.97 -14.10
CA ASN A 594 -49.33 -47.26 -14.80
C ASN A 594 -49.33 -45.77 -14.41
N PHE A 595 -50.47 -45.11 -14.37
CA PHE A 595 -50.67 -43.71 -13.96
C PHE A 595 -50.31 -43.51 -12.49
N LEU A 596 -50.67 -44.42 -11.59
CA LEU A 596 -50.20 -44.41 -10.21
C LEU A 596 -48.69 -44.65 -10.13
N ARG A 597 -48.12 -45.56 -10.94
CA ARG A 597 -46.65 -45.76 -11.00
C ARG A 597 -45.91 -44.56 -11.59
N ASP A 598 -46.49 -43.87 -12.56
CA ASP A 598 -45.91 -42.70 -13.21
C ASP A 598 -46.16 -41.42 -12.41
N GLN A 599 -47.24 -41.33 -11.63
CA GLN A 599 -47.33 -40.41 -10.49
C GLN A 599 -46.27 -40.73 -9.44
N LEU A 600 -46.02 -42.00 -9.11
CA LEU A 600 -44.98 -42.37 -8.15
C LEU A 600 -43.58 -42.00 -8.67
N LYS A 601 -43.29 -42.23 -9.96
CA LYS A 601 -42.08 -41.72 -10.63
C LYS A 601 -42.02 -40.20 -10.64
N LYS A 602 -43.15 -39.52 -10.89
CA LYS A 602 -43.21 -38.04 -10.94
C LYS A 602 -42.98 -37.44 -9.55
N LEU A 603 -43.65 -37.96 -8.53
CA LEU A 603 -43.41 -37.63 -7.11
C LEU A 603 -41.99 -38.01 -6.67
N GLN A 604 -41.40 -39.11 -7.14
CA GLN A 604 -39.98 -39.41 -6.91
C GLN A 604 -39.06 -38.40 -7.62
N SER A 605 -39.35 -38.03 -8.87
CA SER A 605 -38.69 -36.96 -9.62
C SER A 605 -38.76 -35.64 -8.85
N ASP A 606 -39.93 -35.31 -8.32
CA ASP A 606 -40.22 -34.02 -7.73
C ASP A 606 -39.67 -33.95 -6.29
N VAL A 607 -39.65 -35.08 -5.55
CA VAL A 607 -38.87 -35.25 -4.30
C VAL A 607 -37.36 -35.24 -4.56
N ILE A 608 -36.88 -35.72 -5.70
CA ILE A 608 -35.46 -35.57 -6.10
C ILE A 608 -35.16 -34.10 -6.40
N LYS A 609 -36.04 -33.40 -7.13
CA LYS A 609 -35.92 -31.95 -7.38
C LYS A 609 -35.94 -31.14 -6.09
N GLU A 610 -36.86 -31.43 -5.17
CA GLU A 610 -36.89 -30.78 -3.84
C GLU A 610 -35.63 -31.10 -3.04
N LYS A 611 -35.08 -32.31 -3.13
CA LYS A 611 -33.78 -32.63 -2.49
C LYS A 611 -32.61 -31.88 -3.14
N THR A 612 -32.57 -31.73 -4.46
CA THR A 612 -31.53 -30.94 -5.14
C THR A 612 -31.69 -29.45 -4.86
N LEU A 613 -32.91 -28.92 -4.85
CA LEU A 613 -33.22 -27.54 -4.47
C LEU A 613 -32.87 -27.29 -2.99
N SER A 614 -33.22 -28.21 -2.08
CA SER A 614 -32.83 -28.12 -0.67
C SER A 614 -31.31 -28.17 -0.48
N SER A 615 -30.60 -28.94 -1.31
CA SER A 615 -29.12 -28.98 -1.30
C SER A 615 -28.52 -27.71 -1.88
N GLN A 616 -29.08 -27.15 -2.97
CA GLN A 616 -28.69 -25.86 -3.54
C GLN A 616 -28.94 -24.71 -2.55
N ILE A 617 -30.10 -24.67 -1.90
CA ILE A 617 -30.44 -23.70 -0.83
C ILE A 617 -29.46 -23.84 0.34
N LYS A 618 -29.07 -25.05 0.74
CA LYS A 618 -28.04 -25.25 1.76
C LYS A 618 -26.65 -24.77 1.33
N ASN A 619 -26.25 -24.99 0.08
CA ASN A 619 -24.97 -24.49 -0.42
C ASN A 619 -24.97 -22.95 -0.47
N ILE A 620 -26.04 -22.33 -0.99
CA ILE A 620 -26.23 -20.88 -0.98
C ILE A 620 -26.26 -20.34 0.46
N GLN A 621 -26.87 -21.06 1.41
CA GLN A 621 -26.84 -20.71 2.82
C GLN A 621 -25.40 -20.76 3.38
N ILE A 622 -24.62 -21.80 3.07
CA ILE A 622 -23.22 -21.93 3.51
C ILE A 622 -22.35 -20.83 2.88
N GLU A 623 -22.58 -20.45 1.62
CA GLU A 623 -21.85 -19.36 0.95
C GLU A 623 -22.25 -17.97 1.48
N THR A 624 -23.53 -17.75 1.82
CA THR A 624 -24.00 -16.49 2.45
C THR A 624 -23.59 -16.39 3.92
N GLU A 625 -23.55 -17.50 4.66
CA GLU A 625 -22.96 -17.56 5.99
C GLU A 625 -21.44 -17.30 5.93
N ARG A 626 -20.72 -17.91 4.98
CA ARG A 626 -19.28 -17.71 4.80
C ARG A 626 -18.93 -16.27 4.42
N SER A 627 -19.57 -15.72 3.38
CA SER A 627 -19.37 -14.33 2.99
C SER A 627 -19.81 -13.35 4.10
N GLY A 628 -20.83 -13.70 4.89
CA GLY A 628 -21.19 -12.98 6.11
C GLY A 628 -20.07 -12.94 7.15
N HIS A 629 -19.38 -14.06 7.41
CA HIS A 629 -18.21 -14.11 8.29
C HIS A 629 -17.00 -13.35 7.70
N GLU A 630 -16.78 -13.42 6.38
CA GLU A 630 -15.70 -12.70 5.71
C GLU A 630 -15.93 -11.17 5.80
N LEU A 631 -17.15 -10.70 5.54
CA LEU A 631 -17.56 -9.30 5.75
C LEU A 631 -17.50 -8.87 7.22
N GLN A 632 -17.84 -9.74 8.17
CA GLN A 632 -17.73 -9.45 9.61
C GLN A 632 -16.25 -9.30 10.04
N ASN A 633 -15.36 -10.14 9.52
CA ASN A 633 -13.92 -10.04 9.77
C ASN A 633 -13.32 -8.77 9.13
N GLU A 634 -13.76 -8.40 7.93
CA GLU A 634 -13.36 -7.14 7.30
C GLU A 634 -13.87 -5.93 8.10
N LEU A 635 -15.13 -5.93 8.55
CA LEU A 635 -15.70 -4.89 9.40
C LEU A 635 -14.90 -4.71 10.71
N LEU A 636 -14.52 -5.81 11.38
CA LEU A 636 -13.66 -5.78 12.57
C LEU A 636 -12.25 -5.24 12.26
N SER A 637 -11.69 -5.58 11.08
CA SER A 637 -10.42 -5.03 10.60
C SER A 637 -10.49 -3.52 10.36
N VAL A 638 -11.55 -3.03 9.71
CA VAL A 638 -11.83 -1.61 9.48
C VAL A 638 -12.07 -0.89 10.81
N GLN A 639 -12.84 -1.46 11.73
CA GLN A 639 -13.10 -0.90 13.06
C GLN A 639 -11.81 -0.78 13.89
N LYS A 640 -10.90 -1.76 13.80
CA LYS A 640 -9.57 -1.69 14.42
C LYS A 640 -8.68 -0.61 13.78
N LYS A 641 -8.69 -0.48 12.45
CA LYS A 641 -7.99 0.61 11.73
C LYS A 641 -8.55 1.99 12.13
N LEU A 642 -9.86 2.11 12.29
CA LEU A 642 -10.54 3.33 12.73
C LEU A 642 -10.17 3.70 14.18
N SER A 643 -10.10 2.73 15.10
CA SER A 643 -9.61 2.97 16.46
C SER A 643 -8.20 3.54 16.44
N LEU A 644 -7.27 2.89 15.74
CA LEU A 644 -5.88 3.35 15.63
C LEU A 644 -5.74 4.71 14.94
N ALA A 645 -6.67 5.07 14.04
CA ALA A 645 -6.76 6.40 13.45
C ALA A 645 -7.24 7.43 14.47
N ASN A 646 -8.25 7.12 15.28
CA ASN A 646 -8.76 7.97 16.34
C ASN A 646 -7.70 8.21 17.45
N ASP A 647 -7.01 7.15 17.90
CA ASP A 647 -5.91 7.23 18.88
C ASP A 647 -4.80 8.17 18.38
N LYS A 648 -4.51 8.12 17.06
CA LYS A 648 -3.54 9.00 16.40
C LYS A 648 -4.05 10.44 16.26
N ILE A 649 -5.35 10.64 16.01
CA ILE A 649 -5.99 11.97 15.99
C ILE A 649 -5.94 12.59 17.38
N GLU A 650 -6.30 11.87 18.45
CA GLU A 650 -6.23 12.39 19.83
C GLU A 650 -4.78 12.74 20.23
N SER A 651 -3.80 11.91 19.84
CA SER A 651 -2.38 12.20 20.04
C SER A 651 -1.92 13.48 19.32
N LEU A 652 -2.43 13.74 18.10
CA LEU A 652 -2.15 14.95 17.35
C LEU A 652 -2.88 16.17 17.92
N GLU A 653 -4.15 16.04 18.30
CA GLU A 653 -4.91 17.09 19.00
C GLU A 653 -4.23 17.53 20.29
N LYS A 654 -3.71 16.57 21.08
CA LYS A 654 -2.96 16.89 22.29
C LYS A 654 -1.71 17.71 21.96
N LYS A 655 -0.90 17.29 20.98
CA LYS A 655 0.26 18.07 20.51
C LYS A 655 -0.11 19.46 19.99
N CYS A 656 -1.25 19.60 19.32
CA CYS A 656 -1.76 20.90 18.89
C CYS A 656 -2.14 21.79 20.09
N LYS A 657 -2.78 21.24 21.14
CA LYS A 657 -3.10 21.95 22.39
C LYS A 657 -1.82 22.36 23.14
N ASP A 658 -0.84 21.46 23.22
CA ASP A 658 0.47 21.71 23.83
C ASP A 658 1.21 22.86 23.10
N LEU A 659 1.37 22.78 21.78
CA LEU A 659 1.97 23.83 20.94
C LEU A 659 1.19 25.16 20.98
N GLN A 660 -0.14 25.11 21.10
CA GLN A 660 -0.97 26.31 21.24
C GLN A 660 -0.73 26.99 22.60
N SER A 661 -0.42 26.24 23.66
CA SER A 661 -0.04 26.78 24.97
C SER A 661 1.37 27.39 24.98
N GLU A 662 2.31 26.79 24.24
CA GLU A 662 3.64 27.37 24.02
C GLU A 662 3.52 28.69 23.22
N MET A 663 2.69 28.72 22.17
CA MET A 663 2.46 29.92 21.37
C MET A 663 1.82 31.06 22.17
N THR A 664 0.96 30.78 23.15
CA THR A 664 0.41 31.82 24.04
C THR A 664 1.43 32.30 25.06
N SER A 665 2.30 31.43 25.59
CA SER A 665 3.44 31.87 26.43
C SER A 665 4.37 32.82 25.66
N VAL A 666 4.88 32.39 24.50
CA VAL A 666 5.79 33.21 23.67
C VAL A 666 5.12 34.53 23.22
N ARG A 667 3.80 34.54 22.99
CA ARG A 667 3.03 35.76 22.71
C ARG A 667 2.96 36.71 23.92
N ASN A 668 2.81 36.17 25.13
CA ASN A 668 2.86 36.96 26.37
C ASN A 668 4.27 37.51 26.62
N ASP A 669 5.31 36.70 26.45
CA ASP A 669 6.70 37.12 26.62
C ASP A 669 7.10 38.22 25.62
N LYS A 670 6.65 38.10 24.37
CA LYS A 670 6.76 39.18 23.37
C LYS A 670 6.05 40.47 23.82
N SER A 671 4.87 40.36 24.42
CA SER A 671 4.13 41.52 24.95
C SER A 671 4.88 42.19 26.11
N ASN A 672 5.43 41.39 27.03
CA ASN A 672 6.24 41.85 28.17
C ASN A 672 7.53 42.55 27.69
N LEU A 673 8.20 42.01 26.67
CA LEU A 673 9.38 42.63 26.06
C LEU A 673 9.06 43.97 25.37
N ILE A 674 7.94 44.06 24.64
CA ILE A 674 7.48 45.33 24.03
C ILE A 674 7.21 46.39 25.11
N GLU A 675 6.58 46.00 26.22
CA GLU A 675 6.30 46.92 27.32
C GLU A 675 7.55 47.34 28.11
N ASN A 676 8.57 46.48 28.17
CA ASN A 676 9.86 46.84 28.74
C ASN A 676 10.67 47.77 27.81
N ILE A 677 10.62 47.56 26.49
CA ILE A 677 11.22 48.48 25.50
C ILE A 677 10.61 49.88 25.64
N ARG A 678 9.27 49.99 25.74
CA ARG A 678 8.58 51.27 25.98
C ARG A 678 9.03 51.99 27.24
N LYS A 679 9.36 51.28 28.32
CA LYS A 679 9.88 51.88 29.56
C LYS A 679 11.30 52.42 29.35
N VAL A 680 12.15 51.67 28.64
CA VAL A 680 13.51 52.11 28.27
C VAL A 680 13.48 53.31 27.34
N ASP A 681 12.54 53.36 26.38
CA ASP A 681 12.28 54.56 25.56
C ASP A 681 11.92 55.77 26.44
N GLN A 682 10.96 55.61 27.36
CA GLN A 682 10.56 56.68 28.29
C GLN A 682 11.68 57.12 29.24
N GLU A 683 12.60 56.23 29.62
CA GLU A 683 13.77 56.56 30.44
C GLU A 683 14.85 57.28 29.64
N ARG A 684 15.12 56.84 28.40
CA ARG A 684 15.96 57.58 27.45
C ARG A 684 15.45 59.00 27.25
N ASP A 685 14.16 59.16 26.97
CA ASP A 685 13.60 60.48 26.61
C ASP A 685 13.63 61.46 27.80
N LYS A 686 13.45 60.97 29.04
CA LYS A 686 13.72 61.75 30.27
C LYS A 686 15.19 62.15 30.40
N LEU A 687 16.12 61.23 30.15
CA LEU A 687 17.56 61.50 30.22
C LEU A 687 18.03 62.50 29.16
N VAL A 688 17.42 62.48 27.96
CA VAL A 688 17.62 63.50 26.92
C VAL A 688 17.12 64.86 27.39
N MET A 689 15.89 64.96 27.91
CA MET A 689 15.36 66.21 28.48
C MET A 689 16.24 66.77 29.62
N GLU A 690 16.77 65.90 30.49
CA GLU A 690 17.73 66.32 31.52
C GLU A 690 19.07 66.80 30.95
N LEU A 691 19.55 66.17 29.88
CA LEU A 691 20.80 66.56 29.20
C LEU A 691 20.65 67.91 28.49
N ASP A 692 19.52 68.13 27.83
CA ASP A 692 19.20 69.41 27.18
C ASP A 692 19.12 70.53 28.23
N HIS A 693 18.42 70.32 29.34
CA HIS A 693 18.35 71.32 30.41
C HIS A 693 19.71 71.59 31.08
N LYS A 694 20.56 70.57 31.24
CA LYS A 694 21.96 70.74 31.68
C LYS A 694 22.77 71.55 30.65
N THR A 695 22.52 71.35 29.36
CA THR A 695 23.16 72.10 28.27
C THR A 695 22.71 73.57 28.23
N GLU A 696 21.42 73.85 28.41
CA GLU A 696 20.88 75.22 28.55
C GLU A 696 21.51 75.95 29.75
N THR A 697 21.58 75.29 30.91
CA THR A 697 22.15 75.90 32.12
C THR A 697 23.65 76.16 31.97
N ILE A 698 24.42 75.25 31.34
CA ILE A 698 25.83 75.47 30.97
C ILE A 698 25.96 76.68 30.03
N CYS A 699 25.15 76.78 28.97
CA CYS A 699 25.16 77.94 28.06
C CYS A 699 24.87 79.26 28.81
N SER A 700 23.93 79.26 29.77
CA SER A 700 23.65 80.42 30.62
C SER A 700 24.82 80.81 31.54
N LEU A 701 25.60 79.82 32.00
CA LEU A 701 26.79 80.04 32.82
C LEU A 701 27.96 80.54 31.97
N GLU A 702 28.13 80.03 30.75
CA GLU A 702 29.11 80.56 29.80
C GLU A 702 28.85 82.02 29.46
N GLN A 703 27.59 82.44 29.26
CA GLN A 703 27.27 83.85 29.03
C GLN A 703 27.58 84.74 30.24
N LYS A 704 27.35 84.23 31.46
CA LYS A 704 27.75 84.92 32.71
C LYS A 704 29.27 85.02 32.84
N ILE A 705 30.01 83.96 32.53
CA ILE A 705 31.48 83.98 32.50
C ILE A 705 31.97 84.99 31.44
N LYS A 706 31.48 84.93 30.19
CA LYS A 706 31.88 85.85 29.11
C LYS A 706 31.62 87.32 29.45
N SER A 707 30.51 87.65 30.12
CA SER A 707 30.23 89.02 30.59
C SER A 707 31.07 89.42 31.82
N GLN A 708 31.42 88.50 32.71
CA GLN A 708 32.39 88.74 33.79
C GLN A 708 33.81 88.96 33.24
N THR A 709 34.27 88.15 32.28
CA THR A 709 35.55 88.34 31.60
C THR A 709 35.62 89.68 30.87
N TYR A 710 34.53 90.13 30.24
CA TYR A 710 34.46 91.47 29.65
C TYR A 710 34.60 92.59 30.70
N ASN A 711 33.94 92.46 31.85
CA ASN A 711 34.08 93.42 32.95
C ASN A 711 35.49 93.42 33.58
N ILE A 712 36.11 92.24 33.71
CA ILE A 712 37.52 92.11 34.12
C ILE A 712 38.42 92.83 33.11
N SER A 713 38.27 92.55 31.81
CA SER A 713 39.07 93.20 30.76
C SER A 713 38.87 94.73 30.73
N LYS A 714 37.66 95.23 31.03
CA LYS A 714 37.44 96.69 31.19
C LYS A 714 38.25 97.27 32.35
N LEU A 715 38.22 96.62 33.52
CA LEU A 715 38.98 97.04 34.70
C LEU A 715 40.50 96.91 34.48
N GLU A 716 40.96 95.86 33.78
CA GLU A 716 42.35 95.69 33.36
C GLU A 716 42.81 96.81 32.42
N ASN A 717 41.94 97.28 31.51
CA ASN A 717 42.23 98.44 30.66
C ASN A 717 42.28 99.75 31.45
N GLU A 718 41.39 99.97 32.42
CA GLU A 718 41.44 101.14 33.31
C GLU A 718 42.73 101.13 34.18
N ILE A 719 43.14 99.96 34.68
CA ILE A 719 44.43 99.73 35.34
C ILE A 719 45.61 99.95 34.38
N SER A 720 45.48 99.55 33.11
CA SER A 720 46.50 99.73 32.07
C SER A 720 46.73 101.21 31.75
N ASP A 721 45.67 102.02 31.65
CA ASP A 721 45.78 103.47 31.41
C ASP A 721 46.29 104.26 32.62
N LEU A 722 46.08 103.77 33.85
CA LEU A 722 46.76 104.29 35.04
C LEU A 722 48.26 103.92 35.02
N ASN A 723 48.61 102.67 34.68
CA ASN A 723 50.01 102.23 34.57
C ASN A 723 50.77 102.90 33.41
N ARG A 724 50.11 103.20 32.29
CA ARG A 724 50.68 103.94 31.14
C ARG A 724 51.17 105.34 31.54
N LYS A 725 50.50 105.99 32.50
CA LYS A 725 50.93 107.30 33.06
C LYS A 725 52.17 107.20 33.96
N ILE A 726 52.47 106.02 34.50
CA ILE A 726 53.63 105.79 35.39
C ILE A 726 54.84 105.27 34.60
N ASN A 727 54.64 104.34 33.66
CA ASN A 727 55.73 103.65 32.95
C ASN A 727 56.29 104.38 31.72
N ALA A 728 55.85 105.60 31.44
CA ALA A 728 56.29 106.40 30.29
C ALA A 728 57.79 106.80 30.29
N ASN A 729 58.56 106.44 31.32
CA ASN A 729 59.91 106.96 31.56
C ASN A 729 61.03 105.90 31.70
N LYS A 730 60.75 104.58 31.59
CA LYS A 730 61.76 103.52 31.85
C LYS A 730 61.71 102.20 31.03
N VAL A 731 60.75 101.96 30.12
CA VAL A 731 60.53 100.60 29.56
C VAL A 731 60.49 100.54 28.02
N SER A 732 61.67 100.64 27.40
CA SER A 732 61.90 100.45 25.95
C SER A 732 62.68 99.18 25.59
N GLU A 733 63.62 98.71 26.41
CA GLU A 733 64.53 97.61 26.04
C GLU A 733 63.94 96.20 26.27
N HIS A 734 63.20 95.99 27.36
CA HIS A 734 62.76 94.64 27.77
C HIS A 734 61.76 93.97 26.82
N LYS A 735 61.01 94.75 26.03
CA LYS A 735 59.86 94.28 25.23
C LYS A 735 60.25 93.54 23.95
N LEU A 736 61.52 93.57 23.53
CA LEU A 736 61.94 92.85 22.32
C LEU A 736 62.12 91.35 22.60
N ALA A 737 62.75 90.99 23.72
CA ALA A 737 63.03 89.60 24.09
C ALA A 737 61.75 88.76 24.28
N ASP A 738 60.74 89.31 24.98
CA ASP A 738 59.49 88.59 25.26
C ASP A 738 58.78 88.17 23.95
N ASN A 739 58.75 89.06 22.95
CA ASN A 739 58.13 88.80 21.64
C ASN A 739 58.85 87.69 20.86
N GLU A 740 60.18 87.63 20.90
CA GLU A 740 60.94 86.55 20.25
C GLU A 740 60.60 85.18 20.87
N THR A 741 60.53 85.09 22.21
CA THR A 741 60.15 83.82 22.87
C THR A 741 58.75 83.37 22.47
N GLN A 742 57.76 84.26 22.41
CA GLN A 742 56.41 83.91 22.04
C GLN A 742 56.27 83.49 20.56
N ILE A 743 57.07 84.06 19.66
CA ILE A 743 57.17 83.60 18.26
C ILE A 743 57.74 82.18 18.20
N THR A 744 58.79 81.84 18.98
CA THR A 744 59.32 80.47 19.00
C THR A 744 58.31 79.45 19.53
N PHE A 745 57.53 79.80 20.54
CA PHE A 745 56.46 78.94 21.07
C PHE A 745 55.38 78.66 20.02
N LEU A 746 54.85 79.70 19.37
CA LEU A 746 53.79 79.56 18.35
C LEU A 746 54.27 78.75 17.13
N ASN A 747 55.52 78.91 16.71
CA ASN A 747 56.10 78.08 15.65
C ASN A 747 56.20 76.60 16.04
N GLY A 748 56.50 76.30 17.31
CA GLY A 748 56.47 74.93 17.85
C GLY A 748 55.06 74.32 17.87
N GLU A 749 54.06 75.11 18.27
CA GLU A 749 52.64 74.72 18.24
C GLU A 749 52.17 74.39 16.81
N ILE A 750 52.51 75.24 15.83
CA ILE A 750 52.23 75.02 14.40
C ILE A 750 52.91 73.74 13.90
N LEU A 751 54.18 73.50 14.24
CA LEU A 751 54.89 72.29 13.84
C LEU A 751 54.26 71.02 14.42
N ARG A 752 53.77 71.09 15.67
CA ARG A 752 53.04 70.00 16.34
C ARG A 752 51.72 69.70 15.64
N LEU A 753 50.96 70.74 15.29
CA LEU A 753 49.67 70.62 14.59
C LEU A 753 49.84 70.09 13.16
N ASN A 754 50.84 70.55 12.41
CA ASN A 754 51.16 70.01 11.08
C ASN A 754 51.50 68.51 11.16
N LYS A 755 52.33 68.08 12.12
CA LYS A 755 52.63 66.64 12.31
C LYS A 755 51.38 65.81 12.65
N GLN A 756 50.43 66.36 13.40
CA GLN A 756 49.15 65.70 13.67
C GLN A 756 48.27 65.62 12.40
N LEU A 757 48.24 66.67 11.58
CA LEU A 757 47.56 66.68 10.29
C LEU A 757 48.17 65.65 9.31
N ASP A 758 49.49 65.59 9.18
CA ASP A 758 50.20 64.60 8.36
C ASP A 758 49.87 63.16 8.80
N THR A 759 49.80 62.93 10.11
CA THR A 759 49.42 61.63 10.69
C THR A 759 47.98 61.26 10.34
N ALA A 760 47.03 62.20 10.48
CA ALA A 760 45.64 62.00 10.12
C ALA A 760 45.44 61.80 8.60
N ILE A 761 46.25 62.45 7.75
CA ILE A 761 46.24 62.24 6.29
C ILE A 761 46.75 60.84 5.94
N MET A 762 47.82 60.37 6.59
CA MET A 762 48.35 59.00 6.43
C MET A 762 47.32 57.94 6.85
N GLU A 763 46.65 58.15 7.98
CA GLU A 763 45.59 57.25 8.48
C GLU A 763 44.35 57.25 7.58
N ASN A 764 43.88 58.42 7.12
CA ASN A 764 42.77 58.53 6.18
C ASN A 764 43.09 57.83 4.84
N LYS A 765 44.32 57.96 4.34
CA LYS A 765 44.80 57.22 3.16
C LYS A 765 44.84 55.71 3.39
N HIS A 766 45.23 55.25 4.58
CA HIS A 766 45.18 53.82 4.94
C HIS A 766 43.73 53.31 4.98
N LEU A 767 42.81 54.07 5.58
CA LEU A 767 41.38 53.73 5.62
C LEU A 767 40.77 53.71 4.22
N GLN A 768 41.14 54.64 3.32
CA GLN A 768 40.72 54.63 1.92
C GLN A 768 41.22 53.38 1.17
N ASN A 769 42.47 52.98 1.38
CA ASN A 769 43.00 51.74 0.79
C ASN A 769 42.22 50.51 1.30
N SER A 770 42.08 50.35 2.62
CA SER A 770 41.33 49.22 3.21
C SER A 770 39.86 49.20 2.79
N LEU A 771 39.24 50.37 2.58
CA LEU A 771 37.89 50.49 2.02
C LEU A 771 37.86 50.06 0.54
N ALA A 772 38.89 50.37 -0.26
CA ALA A 772 39.01 49.93 -1.64
C ALA A 772 39.19 48.40 -1.73
N ASP A 773 40.04 47.83 -0.88
CA ASP A 773 40.27 46.38 -0.79
C ASP A 773 38.99 45.62 -0.39
N ALA A 774 38.28 46.12 0.63
CA ALA A 774 36.99 45.57 1.06
C ALA A 774 35.93 45.65 -0.06
N ASN A 775 35.88 46.76 -0.81
CA ASN A 775 35.00 46.87 -1.99
C ASN A 775 35.42 45.94 -3.14
N GLY A 776 36.71 45.60 -3.27
CA GLY A 776 37.22 44.59 -4.18
C GLY A 776 36.72 43.19 -3.79
N ALA A 777 36.91 42.80 -2.53
CA ALA A 777 36.42 41.53 -1.99
C ALA A 777 34.89 41.40 -2.10
N LEU A 778 34.13 42.48 -1.84
CA LEU A 778 32.68 42.52 -2.00
C LEU A 778 32.23 42.32 -3.46
N LYS A 779 32.99 42.82 -4.44
CA LYS A 779 32.73 42.58 -5.87
C LYS A 779 33.02 41.14 -6.27
N LEU A 780 34.14 40.57 -5.82
CA LEU A 780 34.51 39.18 -6.11
C LEU A 780 33.50 38.19 -5.54
N THR A 781 33.19 38.29 -4.24
CA THR A 781 32.18 37.45 -3.58
C THR A 781 30.79 37.60 -4.19
N LYS A 782 30.41 38.78 -4.68
CA LYS A 782 29.16 38.97 -5.43
C LYS A 782 29.16 38.28 -6.81
N ILE A 783 30.29 38.26 -7.51
CA ILE A 783 30.44 37.51 -8.78
C ILE A 783 30.37 36.00 -8.53
N GLU A 784 31.02 35.53 -7.46
CA GLU A 784 31.05 34.12 -7.08
C GLU A 784 29.67 33.61 -6.63
N HIS A 785 28.97 34.38 -5.79
CA HIS A 785 27.55 34.12 -5.45
C HIS A 785 26.67 34.09 -6.71
N GLU A 786 26.89 34.97 -7.69
CA GLU A 786 26.13 34.97 -8.95
C GLU A 786 26.45 33.76 -9.84
N LYS A 787 27.66 33.19 -9.75
CA LYS A 787 28.04 31.92 -10.39
C LYS A 787 27.33 30.75 -9.70
N SER A 788 27.44 30.62 -8.38
CA SER A 788 26.76 29.56 -7.62
C SER A 788 25.23 29.62 -7.73
N ARG A 789 24.64 30.83 -7.82
CA ARG A 789 23.20 31.00 -8.09
C ARG A 789 22.78 30.39 -9.44
N LYS A 790 23.61 30.50 -10.48
CA LYS A 790 23.37 29.90 -11.80
C LYS A 790 23.60 28.39 -11.82
N GLU A 791 24.59 27.91 -11.07
CA GLU A 791 24.86 26.48 -10.89
C GLU A 791 23.68 25.79 -10.18
N VAL A 792 23.15 26.40 -9.11
CA VAL A 792 21.93 25.94 -8.43
C VAL A 792 20.72 25.95 -9.36
N GLU A 793 20.55 26.97 -10.22
CA GLU A 793 19.42 27.00 -11.16
C GLU A 793 19.53 25.95 -12.26
N GLY A 794 20.75 25.66 -12.75
CA GLY A 794 21.02 24.55 -13.67
C GLY A 794 20.73 23.19 -13.03
N LEU A 795 21.13 22.99 -11.78
CA LEU A 795 20.83 21.77 -11.01
C LEU A 795 19.32 21.60 -10.78
N LYS A 796 18.56 22.67 -10.54
CA LYS A 796 17.08 22.60 -10.49
C LYS A 796 16.47 22.16 -11.81
N GLN A 797 16.98 22.66 -12.95
CA GLN A 797 16.47 22.26 -14.27
C GLN A 797 16.76 20.79 -14.56
N GLN A 798 17.96 20.30 -14.19
CA GLN A 798 18.29 18.86 -14.25
C GLN A 798 17.38 18.03 -13.34
N LEU A 799 17.14 18.48 -12.10
CA LEU A 799 16.22 17.80 -11.18
C LEU A 799 14.78 17.77 -11.70
N GLN A 800 14.29 18.86 -12.30
CA GLN A 800 12.97 18.88 -12.96
C GLN A 800 12.89 17.89 -14.12
N HIS A 801 13.96 17.76 -14.92
CA HIS A 801 14.02 16.77 -15.99
C HIS A 801 14.01 15.33 -15.45
N TYR A 802 14.78 15.04 -14.40
CA TYR A 802 14.75 13.73 -13.74
C TYR A 802 13.37 13.42 -13.11
N VAL A 803 12.70 14.40 -12.48
CA VAL A 803 11.34 14.22 -11.94
C VAL A 803 10.32 13.96 -13.05
N ALA A 804 10.46 14.60 -14.22
CA ALA A 804 9.61 14.32 -15.38
C ALA A 804 9.86 12.90 -15.95
N GLU A 805 11.11 12.47 -16.04
CA GLU A 805 11.46 11.13 -16.54
C GLU A 805 11.06 10.02 -15.55
N VAL A 806 11.18 10.25 -14.23
CA VAL A 806 10.65 9.34 -13.20
C VAL A 806 9.13 9.17 -13.37
N ARG A 807 8.37 10.25 -13.52
CA ARG A 807 6.92 10.15 -13.79
C ARG A 807 6.60 9.38 -15.06
N ARG A 808 7.35 9.62 -16.14
CA ARG A 808 7.19 8.89 -17.40
C ARG A 808 7.45 7.38 -17.23
N ILE A 809 8.34 7.00 -16.32
CA ILE A 809 8.60 5.60 -15.96
C ILE A 809 7.51 5.06 -15.03
N GLU A 810 7.02 5.83 -14.06
CA GLU A 810 5.88 5.48 -13.19
C GLU A 810 4.58 5.25 -13.99
N GLU A 811 4.30 6.10 -14.98
CA GLU A 811 3.19 5.96 -15.93
C GLU A 811 3.33 4.68 -16.78
N LEU A 812 4.54 4.39 -17.28
CA LEU A 812 4.82 3.17 -18.04
C LEU A 812 4.69 1.90 -17.18
N LEU A 813 5.15 1.94 -15.92
CA LEU A 813 5.02 0.84 -14.97
C LEU A 813 3.56 0.59 -14.61
N SER A 814 2.79 1.66 -14.33
CA SER A 814 1.34 1.59 -14.10
C SER A 814 0.61 0.94 -15.28
N GLN A 815 0.96 1.31 -16.52
CA GLN A 815 0.43 0.65 -17.72
C GLN A 815 0.80 -0.85 -17.78
N LYS A 816 2.02 -1.24 -17.39
CA LYS A 816 2.42 -2.66 -17.35
C LYS A 816 1.81 -3.43 -16.19
N GLU A 817 1.46 -2.78 -15.08
CA GLU A 817 0.69 -3.40 -14.00
C GLU A 817 -0.79 -3.60 -14.40
N ALA A 818 -1.36 -2.68 -15.18
CA ALA A 818 -2.68 -2.84 -15.80
C ALA A 818 -2.68 -4.00 -16.81
N GLU A 819 -1.78 -4.01 -17.80
CA GLU A 819 -1.65 -5.14 -18.76
C GLU A 819 -1.46 -6.49 -18.05
N ARG A 820 -0.72 -6.51 -16.94
CA ARG A 820 -0.54 -7.71 -16.10
C ARG A 820 -1.83 -8.09 -15.37
N SER A 821 -2.64 -7.13 -14.92
CA SER A 821 -3.94 -7.39 -14.32
C SER A 821 -4.89 -8.02 -15.33
N ASP A 822 -4.97 -7.46 -16.55
CA ASP A 822 -5.82 -7.95 -17.63
C ASP A 822 -5.44 -9.39 -18.03
N MET A 823 -4.12 -9.68 -18.14
CA MET A 823 -3.64 -11.05 -18.38
C MET A 823 -3.97 -12.03 -17.24
N LEU A 824 -4.00 -11.58 -15.98
CA LEU A 824 -4.40 -12.41 -14.85
C LEU A 824 -5.92 -12.65 -14.82
N GLU A 825 -6.73 -11.67 -15.22
CA GLU A 825 -8.18 -11.83 -15.39
C GLU A 825 -8.50 -12.80 -16.54
N HIS A 826 -7.80 -12.69 -17.67
CA HIS A 826 -7.89 -13.67 -18.76
C HIS A 826 -7.48 -15.09 -18.32
N PHE A 827 -6.41 -15.23 -17.53
CA PHE A 827 -6.01 -16.53 -16.97
C PHE A 827 -7.04 -17.09 -15.99
N ALA A 828 -7.65 -16.24 -15.15
CA ALA A 828 -8.73 -16.64 -14.24
C ALA A 828 -9.98 -17.10 -15.02
N SER A 829 -10.37 -16.36 -16.06
CA SER A 829 -11.48 -16.70 -16.95
C SER A 829 -11.26 -18.05 -17.65
N LEU A 830 -10.09 -18.25 -18.25
CA LEU A 830 -9.68 -19.53 -18.87
C LEU A 830 -9.62 -20.68 -17.85
N SER A 831 -9.25 -20.41 -16.60
CA SER A 831 -9.27 -21.41 -15.53
C SER A 831 -10.70 -21.80 -15.12
N VAL A 832 -11.64 -20.84 -15.12
CA VAL A 832 -13.07 -21.11 -14.91
C VAL A 832 -13.65 -21.89 -16.08
N GLU A 833 -13.33 -21.54 -17.32
CA GLU A 833 -13.74 -22.29 -18.51
C GLU A 833 -13.19 -23.73 -18.49
N ALA A 834 -11.91 -23.91 -18.17
CA ALA A 834 -11.30 -25.23 -18.01
C ALA A 834 -11.99 -26.07 -16.92
N ASN A 835 -12.29 -25.48 -15.75
CA ASN A 835 -13.04 -26.15 -14.69
C ASN A 835 -14.47 -26.53 -15.14
N ILE A 836 -15.15 -25.69 -15.93
CA ILE A 836 -16.48 -26.01 -16.49
C ILE A 836 -16.35 -27.19 -17.46
N LEU A 837 -15.35 -27.17 -18.35
CA LEU A 837 -15.10 -28.26 -19.29
C LEU A 837 -14.77 -29.58 -18.58
N GLU A 838 -13.92 -29.57 -17.54
CA GLU A 838 -13.61 -30.76 -16.73
C GLU A 838 -14.87 -31.31 -16.03
N ASN A 839 -15.69 -30.45 -15.42
CA ASN A 839 -16.96 -30.87 -14.81
C ASN A 839 -17.95 -31.43 -15.84
N THR A 840 -18.05 -30.86 -17.05
CA THR A 840 -18.89 -31.44 -18.11
C THR A 840 -18.33 -32.77 -18.63
N ASN A 841 -17.01 -32.92 -18.72
CA ASN A 841 -16.38 -34.19 -19.09
C ASN A 841 -16.65 -35.28 -18.03
N HIS A 842 -16.45 -35.01 -16.73
CA HIS A 842 -16.81 -35.96 -15.67
C HIS A 842 -18.31 -36.31 -15.64
N SER A 843 -19.19 -35.37 -15.98
CA SER A 843 -20.62 -35.64 -16.15
C SER A 843 -20.89 -36.60 -17.32
N LEU A 844 -20.23 -36.39 -18.47
CA LEU A 844 -20.32 -37.25 -19.65
C LEU A 844 -19.66 -38.63 -19.43
N GLU A 845 -18.56 -38.71 -18.68
CA GLU A 845 -17.93 -39.96 -18.26
C GLU A 845 -18.85 -40.76 -17.34
N SER A 846 -19.53 -40.09 -16.40
CA SER A 846 -20.53 -40.70 -15.51
C SER A 846 -21.75 -41.20 -16.28
N GLU A 847 -22.29 -40.43 -17.24
CA GLU A 847 -23.36 -40.93 -18.11
C GLU A 847 -22.86 -42.08 -18.99
N SER A 848 -21.68 -41.99 -19.60
CA SER A 848 -21.09 -43.03 -20.44
C SER A 848 -20.88 -44.34 -19.67
N ALA A 849 -20.36 -44.27 -18.44
CA ALA A 849 -20.26 -45.42 -17.54
C ALA A 849 -21.65 -46.00 -17.21
N SER A 850 -22.64 -45.15 -16.94
CA SER A 850 -24.03 -45.57 -16.71
C SER A 850 -24.64 -46.28 -17.94
N LYS A 851 -24.44 -45.76 -19.16
CA LYS A 851 -24.84 -46.45 -20.40
C LYS A 851 -24.10 -47.77 -20.58
N THR A 852 -22.80 -47.81 -20.25
CA THR A 852 -21.98 -49.03 -20.35
C THR A 852 -22.49 -50.11 -19.41
N VAL A 853 -22.88 -49.77 -18.17
CA VAL A 853 -23.52 -50.72 -17.23
C VAL A 853 -24.91 -51.16 -17.72
N GLN A 854 -25.69 -50.26 -18.33
CA GLN A 854 -26.99 -50.61 -18.94
C GLN A 854 -26.82 -51.54 -20.16
N LEU A 855 -25.78 -51.35 -20.97
CA LEU A 855 -25.41 -52.24 -22.07
C LEU A 855 -24.89 -53.58 -21.56
N GLN A 856 -24.04 -53.60 -20.54
CA GLN A 856 -23.50 -54.84 -19.95
C GLN A 856 -24.60 -55.69 -19.30
N THR A 857 -25.54 -55.08 -18.59
CA THR A 857 -26.71 -55.79 -18.04
C THR A 857 -27.67 -56.27 -19.13
N SER A 858 -27.83 -55.51 -20.22
CA SER A 858 -28.58 -55.96 -21.41
C SER A 858 -27.88 -57.13 -22.11
N THR A 859 -26.56 -57.11 -22.23
CA THR A 859 -25.74 -58.20 -22.80
C THR A 859 -25.82 -59.45 -21.93
N SER A 860 -25.72 -59.31 -20.60
CA SER A 860 -25.87 -60.42 -19.65
C SER A 860 -27.29 -61.03 -19.71
N ARG A 861 -28.31 -60.21 -19.94
CA ARG A 861 -29.69 -60.67 -20.19
C ARG A 861 -29.82 -61.40 -21.53
N ILE A 862 -29.14 -60.95 -22.58
CA ILE A 862 -29.10 -61.62 -23.88
C ILE A 862 -28.41 -62.99 -23.74
N GLN A 863 -27.23 -63.06 -23.13
CA GLN A 863 -26.52 -64.31 -22.82
C GLN A 863 -27.37 -65.26 -21.97
N GLY A 864 -28.11 -64.74 -20.98
CA GLY A 864 -29.07 -65.50 -20.17
C GLY A 864 -30.36 -65.92 -20.88
N LEU A 865 -30.58 -65.49 -22.13
CA LEU A 865 -31.61 -65.95 -23.06
C LEU A 865 -31.02 -66.89 -24.11
N GLU A 866 -29.82 -66.61 -24.62
CA GLU A 866 -29.05 -67.48 -25.52
C GLU A 866 -28.76 -68.84 -24.88
N ALA A 867 -28.32 -68.86 -23.61
CA ALA A 867 -28.14 -70.10 -22.85
C ALA A 867 -29.46 -70.90 -22.73
N LYS A 868 -30.59 -70.21 -22.53
CA LYS A 868 -31.91 -70.86 -22.44
C LYS A 868 -32.44 -71.32 -23.79
N LEU A 869 -32.03 -70.68 -24.90
CA LEU A 869 -32.29 -71.17 -26.24
C LEU A 869 -31.45 -72.42 -26.50
N HIS A 870 -30.16 -72.40 -26.18
CA HIS A 870 -29.29 -73.56 -26.30
C HIS A 870 -29.77 -74.76 -25.46
N ASP A 871 -30.21 -74.55 -24.21
CA ASP A 871 -30.89 -75.57 -23.40
C ASP A 871 -32.13 -76.16 -24.09
N LYS A 872 -32.90 -75.32 -24.82
CA LYS A 872 -34.07 -75.76 -25.59
C LYS A 872 -33.68 -76.49 -26.87
N ASP A 873 -32.63 -76.06 -27.56
CA ASP A 873 -32.11 -76.73 -28.75
C ASP A 873 -31.54 -78.11 -28.39
N ASN A 874 -30.83 -78.24 -27.27
CA ASN A 874 -30.38 -79.52 -26.71
C ASN A 874 -31.56 -80.44 -26.34
N ILE A 875 -32.67 -79.87 -25.83
CA ILE A 875 -33.92 -80.62 -25.59
C ILE A 875 -34.59 -81.03 -26.92
N ILE A 876 -34.52 -80.19 -27.96
CA ILE A 876 -35.07 -80.49 -29.29
C ILE A 876 -34.22 -81.57 -29.98
N GLU A 877 -32.89 -81.56 -29.86
CA GLU A 877 -31.99 -82.57 -30.42
C GLU A 877 -32.14 -83.92 -29.72
N THR A 878 -32.26 -83.94 -28.38
CA THR A 878 -32.57 -85.18 -27.63
C THR A 878 -33.98 -85.72 -27.92
N GLN A 879 -34.93 -84.86 -28.28
CA GLN A 879 -36.24 -85.28 -28.80
C GLN A 879 -36.14 -85.78 -30.26
N ALA A 880 -35.38 -85.11 -31.13
CA ALA A 880 -35.22 -85.48 -32.54
C ALA A 880 -34.49 -86.81 -32.72
N SER A 881 -33.43 -87.06 -31.95
CA SER A 881 -32.74 -88.36 -31.88
C SER A 881 -33.61 -89.47 -31.28
N ARG A 882 -34.47 -89.16 -30.30
CA ARG A 882 -35.51 -90.09 -29.81
C ARG A 882 -36.57 -90.38 -30.87
N ILE A 883 -36.97 -89.40 -31.67
CA ILE A 883 -37.85 -89.60 -32.83
C ILE A 883 -37.15 -90.48 -33.88
N ALA A 884 -35.89 -90.22 -34.20
CA ALA A 884 -35.12 -91.01 -35.17
C ALA A 884 -34.94 -92.48 -34.74
N THR A 885 -34.69 -92.75 -33.46
CA THR A 885 -34.61 -94.14 -32.95
C THR A 885 -35.97 -94.85 -32.96
N LEU A 886 -37.06 -94.14 -32.68
CA LEU A 886 -38.43 -94.67 -32.87
C LEU A 886 -38.73 -94.92 -34.35
N GLN A 887 -38.34 -94.01 -35.26
CA GLN A 887 -38.47 -94.15 -36.70
C GLN A 887 -37.74 -95.40 -37.20
N CYS A 888 -36.50 -95.63 -36.75
CA CYS A 888 -35.73 -96.85 -37.08
C CYS A 888 -36.42 -98.12 -36.56
N LYS A 889 -37.02 -98.09 -35.37
CA LYS A 889 -37.76 -99.23 -34.81
C LYS A 889 -39.08 -99.49 -35.55
N ILE A 890 -39.77 -98.43 -35.99
CA ILE A 890 -40.94 -98.54 -36.89
C ILE A 890 -40.51 -99.19 -38.21
N ASN A 891 -39.45 -98.70 -38.86
CA ASN A 891 -38.93 -99.27 -40.11
C ASN A 891 -38.53 -100.76 -39.95
N SER A 892 -38.00 -101.17 -38.79
CA SER A 892 -37.71 -102.59 -38.49
C SER A 892 -38.99 -103.42 -38.44
N LEU A 893 -39.99 -102.96 -37.69
CA LEU A 893 -41.29 -103.64 -37.57
C LEU A 893 -42.05 -103.66 -38.90
N GLU A 894 -41.97 -102.61 -39.72
CA GLU A 894 -42.51 -102.60 -41.09
C GLU A 894 -41.83 -103.63 -41.99
N ASN A 895 -40.53 -103.85 -41.83
CA ASN A 895 -39.81 -104.87 -42.60
C ASN A 895 -40.10 -106.29 -42.09
N GLU A 896 -40.25 -106.50 -40.78
CA GLU A 896 -40.78 -107.75 -40.22
C GLU A 896 -42.19 -108.04 -40.77
N VAL A 897 -43.08 -107.04 -40.80
CA VAL A 897 -44.43 -107.16 -41.39
C VAL A 897 -44.40 -107.44 -42.89
N LYS A 898 -43.45 -106.89 -43.65
CA LYS A 898 -43.23 -107.25 -45.07
C LYS A 898 -42.78 -108.70 -45.22
N LEU A 899 -41.80 -109.16 -44.44
CA LEU A 899 -41.33 -110.55 -44.48
C LEU A 899 -42.46 -111.53 -44.11
N MET A 900 -43.24 -111.24 -43.06
CA MET A 900 -44.43 -112.03 -42.72
C MET A 900 -45.50 -112.00 -43.82
N ALA A 901 -45.63 -110.90 -44.57
CA ALA A 901 -46.52 -110.81 -45.72
C ALA A 901 -45.99 -111.60 -46.94
N GLU A 902 -44.67 -111.60 -47.18
CA GLU A 902 -44.01 -112.39 -48.21
C GLU A 902 -44.15 -113.89 -47.92
N GLU A 903 -43.85 -114.34 -46.69
CA GLU A 903 -44.13 -115.70 -46.21
C GLU A 903 -45.60 -116.09 -46.40
N LYS A 904 -46.52 -115.19 -46.04
CA LYS A 904 -47.96 -115.39 -46.27
C LYS A 904 -48.28 -115.56 -47.77
N THR A 905 -47.69 -114.76 -48.67
CA THR A 905 -47.91 -114.94 -50.11
C THR A 905 -47.31 -116.24 -50.64
N ILE A 906 -46.18 -116.70 -50.11
CA ILE A 906 -45.58 -118.00 -50.45
C ILE A 906 -46.49 -119.14 -49.97
N LEU A 907 -47.07 -119.05 -48.77
CA LEU A 907 -48.06 -120.00 -48.25
C LEU A 907 -49.35 -119.98 -49.09
N GLU A 908 -49.83 -118.81 -49.52
CA GLU A 908 -50.98 -118.69 -50.42
C GLU A 908 -50.70 -119.26 -51.82
N GLN A 909 -49.48 -119.09 -52.35
CA GLN A 909 -49.03 -119.74 -53.59
C GLN A 909 -48.96 -121.26 -53.44
N ASN A 910 -48.41 -121.77 -52.34
CA ASN A 910 -48.39 -123.21 -52.04
C ASN A 910 -49.81 -123.80 -51.93
N ILE A 911 -50.74 -123.09 -51.29
CA ILE A 911 -52.16 -123.46 -51.24
C ILE A 911 -52.80 -123.43 -52.65
N SER A 912 -52.41 -122.48 -53.50
CA SER A 912 -52.87 -122.41 -54.90
C SER A 912 -52.35 -123.58 -55.74
N TYR A 913 -51.08 -123.94 -55.58
CA TYR A 913 -50.45 -125.10 -56.23
C TYR A 913 -51.11 -126.42 -55.80
N LEU A 914 -51.38 -126.59 -54.50
CA LEU A 914 -52.14 -127.73 -53.98
C LEU A 914 -53.58 -127.78 -54.52
N LYS A 915 -54.24 -126.63 -54.70
CA LYS A 915 -55.56 -126.56 -55.36
C LYS A 915 -55.51 -126.97 -56.83
N GLN A 916 -54.48 -126.58 -57.58
CA GLN A 916 -54.27 -127.05 -58.96
C GLN A 916 -54.02 -128.56 -59.00
N MET A 917 -53.20 -129.09 -58.10
CA MET A 917 -52.93 -130.53 -58.00
C MET A 917 -54.20 -131.34 -57.70
N CYS A 918 -55.05 -130.87 -56.78
CA CYS A 918 -56.36 -131.46 -56.54
C CYS A 918 -57.30 -131.38 -57.76
N SER A 919 -57.32 -130.24 -58.46
CA SER A 919 -58.15 -130.05 -59.66
C SER A 919 -57.75 -130.99 -60.80
N ASN A 920 -56.46 -131.30 -60.95
CA ASN A 920 -55.95 -132.24 -61.96
C ASN A 920 -56.21 -133.71 -61.60
N LEU A 921 -56.46 -134.03 -60.32
CA LEU A 921 -56.84 -135.38 -59.85
C LEU A 921 -58.35 -135.66 -59.94
N GLN A 922 -59.16 -134.64 -60.30
CA GLN A 922 -60.62 -134.70 -60.23
C GLN A 922 -61.29 -134.85 -61.62
N SER A 923 -60.52 -134.88 -62.70
CA SER A 923 -60.97 -135.01 -64.10
C SER A 923 -60.96 -136.45 -64.65
N GLU A 924 -60.19 -137.39 -64.08
CA GLU A 924 -59.98 -138.74 -64.63
C GLU A 924 -60.71 -139.88 -63.87
N LYS A 925 -61.90 -139.64 -63.29
CA LYS A 925 -62.58 -140.68 -62.49
C LYS A 925 -64.12 -140.75 -62.62
N LEU A 926 -64.59 -140.86 -63.85
CA LEU A 926 -65.96 -141.31 -64.17
C LEU A 926 -65.89 -142.44 -65.21
N ASN A 927 -66.50 -143.59 -64.90
CA ASN A 927 -66.28 -144.91 -65.52
C ASN A 927 -64.86 -145.46 -65.21
N THR A 928 -64.62 -146.72 -64.83
CA THR A 928 -65.44 -147.91 -64.53
C THR A 928 -64.60 -148.75 -63.53
N SER A 929 -65.06 -149.36 -62.42
CA SER A 929 -66.19 -150.28 -62.17
C SER A 929 -66.12 -151.56 -63.01
N LYS A 930 -66.07 -152.79 -62.46
CA LYS A 930 -66.05 -153.29 -61.07
C LYS A 930 -65.64 -154.79 -61.07
N GLY A 931 -64.62 -155.18 -60.30
CA GLY A 931 -64.48 -156.52 -59.68
C GLY A 931 -64.20 -157.76 -60.55
N ILE A 932 -63.67 -158.80 -59.88
CA ILE A 932 -63.38 -160.18 -60.34
C ILE A 932 -62.08 -160.37 -61.15
N ASN A 933 -61.11 -160.97 -60.46
CA ASN A 933 -60.03 -161.89 -60.87
C ASN A 933 -59.45 -161.85 -62.29
N GLU A 934 -58.16 -161.46 -62.39
CA GLU A 934 -57.12 -162.29 -63.02
C GLU A 934 -55.70 -161.87 -62.53
N ALA A 935 -54.70 -162.73 -62.75
CA ALA A 935 -53.23 -162.51 -62.63
C ALA A 935 -52.62 -161.85 -61.36
N ASP A 936 -52.23 -162.72 -60.41
CA ASP A 936 -50.87 -162.88 -59.81
C ASP A 936 -49.86 -161.71 -59.61
N SER A 937 -49.16 -161.77 -58.45
CA SER A 937 -47.76 -161.36 -58.20
C SER A 937 -47.30 -159.91 -57.97
N GLU A 938 -48.14 -158.87 -57.88
CA GLU A 938 -47.70 -157.57 -57.30
C GLU A 938 -48.05 -157.34 -55.80
N LEU A 939 -48.77 -158.28 -55.17
CA LEU A 939 -49.13 -158.19 -53.74
C LEU A 939 -47.91 -158.24 -52.78
N LYS A 940 -46.72 -158.64 -53.25
CA LYS A 940 -45.49 -158.75 -52.46
C LYS A 940 -44.72 -157.43 -52.25
N LEU A 941 -44.95 -156.38 -53.05
CA LEU A 941 -44.15 -155.15 -52.95
C LEU A 941 -44.60 -154.22 -51.82
N TYR A 942 -45.92 -154.10 -51.60
CA TYR A 942 -46.49 -153.40 -50.44
C TYR A 942 -46.10 -154.09 -49.11
N GLU A 943 -45.92 -155.41 -49.12
CA GLU A 943 -45.46 -156.18 -47.96
C GLU A 943 -44.04 -155.78 -47.51
N ASN A 944 -43.15 -155.39 -48.43
CA ASN A 944 -41.75 -155.07 -48.14
C ASN A 944 -41.51 -153.59 -47.78
N ARG A 945 -42.19 -152.63 -48.42
CA ARG A 945 -41.98 -151.21 -48.08
C ARG A 945 -42.55 -150.86 -46.70
N ILE A 946 -43.68 -151.45 -46.30
CA ILE A 946 -44.25 -151.28 -44.95
C ILE A 946 -43.33 -151.90 -43.90
N LYS A 947 -42.76 -153.10 -44.14
CA LYS A 947 -41.71 -153.67 -43.28
C LYS A 947 -40.50 -152.74 -43.12
N SER A 948 -40.08 -152.03 -44.17
CA SER A 948 -38.90 -151.14 -44.10
C SER A 948 -39.06 -149.91 -43.20
N LEU A 949 -40.28 -149.35 -43.09
CA LEU A 949 -40.54 -148.22 -42.18
C LEU A 949 -40.97 -148.68 -40.78
N SER A 950 -41.68 -149.82 -40.67
CA SER A 950 -41.95 -150.45 -39.38
C SER A 950 -40.63 -150.82 -38.66
N ASN A 951 -39.69 -151.44 -39.36
CA ASN A 951 -38.36 -151.80 -38.81
C ASN A 951 -37.47 -150.59 -38.47
N ARG A 952 -37.81 -149.37 -38.91
CA ARG A 952 -37.11 -148.14 -38.51
C ARG A 952 -37.80 -147.44 -37.34
N LYS A 953 -39.13 -147.59 -37.20
CA LYS A 953 -39.86 -147.19 -35.98
C LYS A 953 -39.48 -148.10 -34.81
N THR A 954 -39.56 -149.43 -34.98
CA THR A 954 -39.25 -150.38 -33.89
C THR A 954 -37.81 -150.31 -33.43
N LYS A 955 -36.84 -150.01 -34.31
CA LYS A 955 -35.45 -149.76 -33.88
C LYS A 955 -35.32 -148.52 -33.00
N LEU A 956 -35.95 -147.39 -33.37
CA LEU A 956 -35.93 -146.18 -32.54
C LEU A 956 -36.76 -146.32 -31.26
N GLU A 957 -37.81 -147.15 -31.25
CA GLU A 957 -38.55 -147.49 -30.04
C GLU A 957 -37.76 -148.46 -29.14
N ILE A 958 -36.97 -149.38 -29.70
CA ILE A 958 -36.04 -150.24 -28.94
C ILE A 958 -34.87 -149.43 -28.39
N GLU A 959 -34.21 -148.55 -29.16
CA GLU A 959 -33.15 -147.67 -28.66
C GLU A 959 -33.66 -146.73 -27.55
N ASN A 960 -34.90 -146.24 -27.64
CA ASN A 960 -35.51 -145.42 -26.60
C ASN A 960 -35.86 -146.23 -25.35
N GLU A 961 -36.35 -147.47 -25.49
CA GLU A 961 -36.65 -148.33 -24.33
C GLU A 961 -35.40 -148.97 -23.71
N GLU A 962 -34.34 -149.23 -24.48
CA GLU A 962 -32.99 -149.55 -23.96
C GLU A 962 -32.39 -148.35 -23.23
N MET A 963 -32.50 -147.13 -23.76
CA MET A 963 -32.06 -145.92 -23.06
C MET A 963 -32.85 -145.69 -21.76
N LYS A 964 -34.16 -145.99 -21.73
CA LYS A 964 -34.96 -145.98 -20.49
C LYS A 964 -34.64 -147.13 -19.54
N GLN A 965 -34.31 -148.33 -20.02
CA GLN A 965 -33.89 -149.44 -19.15
C GLN A 965 -32.49 -149.19 -18.58
N ASN A 966 -31.60 -148.58 -19.35
CA ASN A 966 -30.28 -148.12 -18.88
C ASN A 966 -30.43 -146.94 -17.90
N LEU A 967 -31.34 -145.99 -18.15
CA LEU A 967 -31.67 -144.95 -17.18
C LEU A 967 -32.27 -145.57 -15.90
N ALA A 968 -33.25 -146.46 -16.00
CA ALA A 968 -33.90 -147.08 -14.85
C ALA A 968 -32.98 -148.03 -14.06
N THR A 969 -32.02 -148.71 -14.70
CA THR A 969 -31.01 -149.51 -14.00
C THR A 969 -29.92 -148.66 -13.38
N THR A 970 -29.47 -147.58 -14.03
CA THR A 970 -28.54 -146.63 -13.41
C THR A 970 -29.20 -145.84 -12.28
N GLU A 971 -30.45 -145.39 -12.42
CA GLU A 971 -31.23 -144.77 -11.33
C GLU A 971 -31.51 -145.74 -10.18
N LYS A 972 -31.77 -147.03 -10.47
CA LYS A 972 -31.97 -148.05 -9.42
C LYS A 972 -30.68 -148.42 -8.70
N LEU A 973 -29.55 -148.49 -9.41
CA LEU A 973 -28.22 -148.65 -8.81
C LEU A 973 -27.80 -147.39 -8.04
N LEU A 974 -28.09 -146.19 -8.55
CA LEU A 974 -27.83 -144.92 -7.87
C LEU A 974 -28.74 -144.73 -6.65
N SER A 975 -29.97 -145.24 -6.68
CA SER A 975 -30.91 -145.26 -5.54
C SER A 975 -30.48 -146.27 -4.47
N ASN A 976 -30.03 -147.46 -4.88
CA ASN A 976 -29.46 -148.45 -3.94
C ASN A 976 -28.15 -147.92 -3.32
N ALA A 977 -27.21 -147.40 -4.13
CA ALA A 977 -25.98 -146.80 -3.63
C ALA A 977 -26.24 -145.59 -2.74
N ARG A 978 -27.24 -144.74 -3.04
CA ARG A 978 -27.66 -143.64 -2.15
C ARG A 978 -28.34 -144.12 -0.86
N LYS A 979 -28.86 -145.34 -0.80
CA LYS A 979 -29.33 -145.96 0.46
C LYS A 979 -28.17 -146.56 1.24
N GLU A 980 -27.31 -147.36 0.61
CA GLU A 980 -26.11 -147.90 1.25
C GLU A 980 -25.18 -146.80 1.77
N ILE A 981 -25.02 -145.68 1.05
CA ILE A 981 -24.24 -144.52 1.51
C ILE A 981 -24.89 -143.81 2.72
N VAL A 982 -26.23 -143.81 2.84
CA VAL A 982 -26.93 -143.24 4.00
C VAL A 982 -26.87 -144.18 5.21
N GLU A 983 -27.05 -145.48 5.00
CA GLU A 983 -26.90 -146.50 6.06
C GLU A 983 -25.43 -146.60 6.52
N LEU A 984 -24.46 -146.46 5.61
CA LEU A 984 -23.03 -146.39 5.97
C LEU A 984 -22.63 -145.05 6.59
N LYS A 985 -23.18 -143.88 6.21
CA LYS A 985 -22.93 -142.62 6.95
C LYS A 985 -23.47 -142.70 8.39
N LEU A 986 -24.60 -143.38 8.62
CA LEU A 986 -25.11 -143.66 9.97
C LEU A 986 -24.13 -144.55 10.76
N VAL A 987 -23.70 -145.68 10.19
CA VAL A 987 -22.75 -146.61 10.86
C VAL A 987 -21.36 -145.98 11.09
N LEU A 988 -20.87 -145.08 10.21
CA LEU A 988 -19.61 -144.35 10.45
C LEU A 988 -19.73 -143.26 11.52
N GLN A 989 -20.92 -142.68 11.69
CA GLN A 989 -21.18 -141.72 12.76
C GLN A 989 -21.15 -142.41 14.13
N ASP A 990 -21.67 -143.63 14.24
CA ASP A 990 -21.54 -144.45 15.46
C ASP A 990 -20.06 -144.83 15.73
N ALA A 991 -19.32 -145.25 14.70
CA ALA A 991 -17.92 -145.69 14.82
C ALA A 991 -16.95 -144.63 15.38
N THR A 992 -17.24 -143.34 15.19
CA THR A 992 -16.38 -142.23 15.66
C THR A 992 -16.68 -141.76 17.09
N SER A 993 -17.75 -142.26 17.71
CA SER A 993 -18.05 -142.04 19.13
C SER A 993 -17.29 -143.02 20.05
N GLU A 994 -17.22 -144.29 19.66
CA GLU A 994 -16.65 -145.36 20.50
C GLU A 994 -15.11 -145.43 20.41
N THR A 995 -14.54 -145.24 19.21
CA THR A 995 -13.07 -145.30 19.00
C THR A 995 -12.29 -144.18 19.69
N LYS A 996 -12.89 -143.00 19.88
CA LYS A 996 -12.29 -141.92 20.68
C LYS A 996 -12.20 -142.23 22.18
N SER A 997 -12.94 -143.22 22.69
CA SER A 997 -12.97 -143.55 24.12
C SER A 997 -11.84 -144.48 24.58
N LEU A 998 -11.20 -145.25 23.68
CA LEU A 998 -10.26 -146.30 24.07
C LEU A 998 -8.94 -146.32 23.28
N GLN A 999 -8.64 -145.25 22.52
CA GLN A 999 -7.26 -144.92 22.15
C GLN A 999 -6.36 -144.70 23.39
N GLU A 1000 -6.95 -144.44 24.56
CA GLU A 1000 -6.28 -144.44 25.87
C GLU A 1000 -5.91 -145.85 26.40
N SER A 1001 -6.37 -146.95 25.76
CA SER A 1001 -6.00 -148.32 26.11
C SER A 1001 -4.61 -148.71 25.58
N VAL A 1002 -3.60 -147.94 25.98
CA VAL A 1002 -2.17 -148.05 25.68
C VAL A 1002 -1.55 -149.44 25.91
N ASN A 1003 -2.20 -150.33 26.68
CA ASN A 1003 -1.55 -151.48 27.32
C ASN A 1003 -2.13 -152.88 26.98
N ARG A 1004 -2.03 -153.25 25.70
CA ARG A 1004 -1.66 -154.61 25.22
C ARG A 1004 -1.42 -154.56 23.70
N LEU A 1005 -0.20 -154.76 23.18
CA LEU A 1005 0.42 -156.09 22.96
C LEU A 1005 -0.57 -157.02 22.21
N THR A 1006 -0.45 -157.34 20.92
CA THR A 1006 0.79 -157.54 20.12
C THR A 1006 0.58 -157.53 18.59
N LYS A 1007 1.62 -157.09 17.85
CA LYS A 1007 2.15 -157.67 16.57
C LYS A 1007 1.25 -157.87 15.32
N ARG A 1008 1.75 -157.32 14.19
CA ARG A 1008 1.86 -157.92 12.83
C ARG A 1008 0.58 -158.05 11.99
N ASP A 1009 0.61 -157.91 10.65
CA ASP A 1009 1.62 -157.42 9.68
C ASP A 1009 0.84 -156.80 8.46
N GLU A 1010 1.50 -155.97 7.63
CA GLU A 1010 1.31 -155.67 6.17
C GLU A 1010 -0.13 -155.57 5.54
N GLU A 1011 -0.49 -154.66 4.61
CA GLU A 1011 0.27 -153.76 3.72
C GLU A 1011 -0.58 -152.57 3.16
N HIS A 1012 0.06 -151.42 2.94
CA HIS A 1012 -0.21 -150.27 2.00
C HIS A 1012 -1.60 -149.67 1.60
N ARG A 1013 -1.63 -148.31 1.68
CA ARG A 1013 -2.32 -147.26 0.87
C ARG A 1013 -3.85 -147.04 1.04
N GLU A 1014 -4.27 -145.93 1.66
CA GLU A 1014 -4.47 -144.55 1.10
C GLU A 1014 -5.74 -144.43 0.22
N SER A 1015 -6.83 -143.71 0.58
CA SER A 1015 -7.02 -142.28 0.98
C SER A 1015 -7.44 -141.39 -0.20
N THR A 1016 -8.42 -140.46 -0.12
CA THR A 1016 -9.46 -140.13 0.89
C THR A 1016 -10.61 -139.39 0.16
N LEU A 1017 -11.82 -139.39 0.70
CA LEU A 1017 -12.85 -138.36 0.48
C LEU A 1017 -13.47 -138.00 1.83
N VAL A 1018 -13.97 -136.75 1.98
CA VAL A 1018 -15.24 -136.33 2.66
C VAL A 1018 -15.17 -134.90 3.25
N ASP A 1019 -16.30 -134.19 3.07
CA ASP A 1019 -16.86 -133.02 3.78
C ASP A 1019 -16.20 -131.60 3.72
N ASP A 1020 -17.10 -130.67 4.10
CA ASP A 1020 -16.95 -129.29 4.59
C ASP A 1020 -16.86 -128.07 3.65
N VAL A 1021 -17.18 -126.93 4.29
CA VAL A 1021 -17.72 -125.68 3.75
C VAL A 1021 -16.77 -124.55 4.09
N GLU A 1022 -16.45 -123.66 3.13
CA GLU A 1022 -16.41 -122.20 3.32
C GLU A 1022 -15.97 -121.44 2.04
N TYR A 1023 -16.35 -120.14 1.99
CA TYR A 1023 -15.76 -118.95 1.35
C TYR A 1023 -15.00 -118.92 -0.01
N GLU A 1024 -15.00 -117.68 -0.54
CA GLU A 1024 -14.02 -117.01 -1.41
C GLU A 1024 -14.09 -117.03 -2.96
N LEU A 1025 -13.56 -115.91 -3.49
CA LEU A 1025 -13.35 -115.48 -4.89
C LEU A 1025 -11.82 -115.53 -5.19
N PRO A 1026 -11.27 -114.99 -6.32
CA PRO A 1026 -11.92 -114.59 -7.58
C PRO A 1026 -11.45 -115.18 -8.95
N PRO A 1027 -10.21 -115.65 -9.21
CA PRO A 1027 -9.34 -114.81 -10.06
C PRO A 1027 -8.85 -115.39 -11.40
N ILE A 1028 -8.52 -114.44 -12.30
CA ILE A 1028 -7.47 -114.48 -13.36
C ILE A 1028 -7.79 -115.36 -14.60
N MET A 1029 -7.86 -114.86 -15.84
CA MET A 1029 -7.02 -113.94 -16.66
C MET A 1029 -5.85 -114.64 -17.38
N LEU A 1030 -5.25 -113.94 -18.36
CA LEU A 1030 -4.12 -114.35 -19.21
C LEU A 1030 -4.51 -115.33 -20.34
N ASP A 1031 -3.84 -115.38 -21.50
CA ASP A 1031 -2.64 -114.66 -22.01
C ASP A 1031 -2.90 -114.25 -23.49
N GLU A 1032 -2.04 -113.59 -24.28
CA GLU A 1032 -0.59 -113.30 -24.30
C GLU A 1032 -0.42 -111.95 -25.09
N ILE A 1033 0.68 -111.29 -25.46
CA ILE A 1033 2.18 -111.37 -25.43
C ILE A 1033 2.66 -109.88 -25.64
N GLN A 1034 3.89 -109.35 -25.44
CA GLN A 1034 5.24 -109.87 -25.24
C GLN A 1034 6.12 -108.87 -24.39
N GLU A 1035 7.41 -109.20 -24.30
CA GLU A 1035 8.59 -108.59 -23.67
C GLU A 1035 8.89 -107.08 -23.88
N GLY A 1036 9.69 -106.44 -23.01
CA GLY A 1036 10.25 -106.95 -21.74
C GLY A 1036 11.47 -106.21 -21.15
N SER A 1037 11.95 -106.73 -20.00
CA SER A 1037 13.26 -106.57 -19.33
C SER A 1037 13.70 -105.22 -18.69
N ASN A 1038 13.97 -105.30 -17.35
CA ASN A 1038 15.11 -104.74 -16.59
C ASN A 1038 15.22 -103.19 -16.37
N GLU A 1039 15.84 -102.65 -15.31
CA GLU A 1039 16.11 -103.04 -13.89
C GLU A 1039 16.63 -101.78 -13.11
N ASP A 1040 16.61 -101.85 -11.77
CA ASP A 1040 17.41 -101.15 -10.73
C ASP A 1040 17.58 -99.59 -10.60
N ASP A 1041 17.37 -99.15 -9.34
CA ASP A 1041 18.10 -98.20 -8.44
C ASP A 1041 18.51 -96.73 -8.73
N GLU A 1042 18.20 -95.90 -7.69
CA GLU A 1042 18.86 -94.74 -7.04
C GLU A 1042 19.43 -93.46 -7.74
N GLU A 1043 19.35 -92.37 -6.94
CA GLU A 1043 19.95 -91.01 -6.96
C GLU A 1043 20.56 -90.37 -8.24
N THR A 1044 20.10 -89.15 -8.60
CA THR A 1044 20.79 -87.87 -8.22
C THR A 1044 20.13 -86.54 -8.70
N ASN A 1045 19.83 -85.67 -7.73
CA ASN A 1045 19.97 -84.20 -7.61
C ASN A 1045 19.95 -83.17 -8.80
N PHE A 1046 19.35 -81.99 -8.50
CA PHE A 1046 19.50 -80.64 -9.12
C PHE A 1046 19.00 -80.40 -10.60
N GLN A 1047 18.56 -79.20 -11.03
CA GLN A 1047 18.49 -77.86 -10.40
C GLN A 1047 17.36 -76.92 -10.94
N SER A 1048 16.89 -76.01 -10.06
CA SER A 1048 16.51 -74.58 -10.31
C SER A 1048 15.21 -74.10 -11.04
N ILE A 1049 14.58 -73.08 -10.40
CA ILE A 1049 13.95 -71.84 -10.97
C ILE A 1049 12.55 -71.97 -11.65
N GLN A 1050 11.50 -71.18 -11.34
CA GLN A 1050 11.28 -70.11 -10.33
C GLN A 1050 9.77 -69.88 -9.99
N LYS A 1051 9.48 -69.45 -8.74
CA LYS A 1051 8.46 -68.44 -8.28
C LYS A 1051 6.98 -68.53 -8.76
N ARG A 1052 5.89 -68.56 -7.94
CA ARG A 1052 5.55 -68.07 -6.57
C ARG A 1052 5.85 -66.57 -6.31
N PHE A 1053 5.10 -65.74 -5.57
CA PHE A 1053 3.99 -65.82 -4.59
C PHE A 1053 3.05 -64.59 -4.84
N THR A 1054 1.79 -64.37 -4.42
CA THR A 1054 0.77 -64.95 -3.50
C THR A 1054 0.94 -64.81 -1.96
N LYS A 1055 -0.07 -64.20 -1.30
CA LYS A 1055 -0.26 -63.89 0.16
C LYS A 1055 0.35 -62.55 0.66
N TYR A 1056 -0.11 -61.90 1.74
CA TYR A 1056 -1.42 -61.70 2.44
C TYR A 1056 -1.11 -60.92 3.75
N CYS A 1057 -2.08 -60.16 4.27
CA CYS A 1057 -2.35 -59.80 5.69
C CYS A 1057 -2.13 -58.37 6.23
N HIS A 1058 -3.28 -57.75 6.56
CA HIS A 1058 -3.64 -57.09 7.83
C HIS A 1058 -3.08 -55.69 8.21
N SER A 1059 -4.04 -54.76 8.40
CA SER A 1059 -4.16 -53.78 9.51
C SER A 1059 -2.99 -52.81 9.78
N SER A 1060 -3.16 -51.48 9.82
CA SER A 1060 -4.28 -50.69 10.37
C SER A 1060 -4.26 -49.22 9.93
N SER A 1061 -5.32 -48.49 10.32
CA SER A 1061 -5.35 -47.06 10.65
C SER A 1061 -5.60 -46.01 9.55
N THR A 1062 -6.48 -45.08 9.94
CA THR A 1062 -6.63 -43.67 9.51
C THR A 1062 -7.05 -43.34 8.07
N LEU A 1063 -8.29 -42.82 8.01
CA LEU A 1063 -8.89 -41.90 7.02
C LEU A 1063 -9.09 -42.46 5.60
#